data_AF-W3XM49-F1
#
_entry.id   AF-W3XM49-F1
#
_cell.length_a   1.000
_cell.length_b   1.000
_cell.length_c   1.000
_cell.angle_alpha   90.00
_cell.angle_beta   90.00
_cell.angle_gamma   90.00
#
_symmetry.space_group_name_H-M   'P 1'
#
loop_
_entity.id
_entity.type
_entity.pdbx_description
1 polymer ?
#
loop_
_entity_poly.entity_id
_entity_poly.type
_entity_poly.pdbx_seq_one_letter_code
_entity_poly.pdbx_strand_id
1 'polypeptide(L)'
;MSEKVEPSDTIDKIPNATDAVHDNDFNDKVSLQDVARQLGATVEEVIEARDRGSSLSHEEIRQLAERIVRSHAHDPNFPSAALERIQTFLMDTDQAGNTKLDARTYHELRIQIALLTSNSPYAEVRAVVNARDDPSLPVATIRAWTIGLFFVVVLAFVNQLFSVRQPSIGLDAVVAQLLSYPLGKAAEKFLPDVGVTLFGVRHSLNPGPFNQKEHMLISIMASVGKVLPSSRYIIFTQWLDVYFGQPYAKSFLYQIALALSTNLMGYGLAGLTRRFLVYPSFCIWPRSLVTIALNSALHKDDNHSVIGPWNKVWTISRYRFFMACFAGMFVYFWFPDYIFTALSLFNWIAWIQPNNFTLTAITGSKKGLGFNPLPTFDWNIIAHSIDPLQVPFHVTANFVSGTLIGAVFIIGIYWTNTWNTAYLPINSNTMYNHFGGSYNVSKILDSKGWLVEAQYQAYSPVYLAASSLTMYYFFFAAYAATISYAYFFHADDIKLGFRSLIRGWNSSWSDDFQDIHSRLMSVYREVPEWWYAIFNVIAIGLGCAAVAGYPTYTNVGVVFFGIALALVFVLPTGIIKATTGIEVEYNVLAEFIGGAWMPGNALAMNFFKCFGYVTTAHALDFANDLKLAHYVKIPPRQTFWAQVIATIVSAFVCTGVMNFQITSIPDLCSSYVFKRKDPLIVLS
;
A
#
# COMPACT_ATOMS: atom_id res chain seq x y z
N MET A 1 -74.97 -35.27 58.25
CA MET A 1 -73.94 -34.22 58.06
C MET A 1 -73.86 -33.97 56.56
N SER A 2 -74.85 -33.35 55.90
CA SER A 2 -75.28 -31.93 55.99
C SER A 2 -74.09 -31.01 55.72
N GLU A 3 -73.96 -30.28 54.61
CA GLU A 3 -74.94 -29.79 53.60
C GLU A 3 -74.12 -29.32 52.36
N LYS A 4 -74.43 -29.75 51.11
CA LYS A 4 -75.25 -29.08 50.05
C LYS A 4 -74.43 -28.11 49.16
N VAL A 5 -74.51 -28.00 47.82
CA VAL A 5 -75.41 -28.43 46.73
C VAL A 5 -74.62 -28.36 45.38
N GLU A 6 -74.80 -29.34 44.48
CA GLU A 6 -74.51 -29.38 43.01
C GLU A 6 -75.79 -28.98 42.19
N PRO A 7 -75.93 -28.85 40.83
CA PRO A 7 -75.15 -29.45 39.71
C PRO A 7 -75.08 -28.67 38.34
N SER A 8 -74.47 -29.29 37.31
CA SER A 8 -74.81 -29.28 35.84
C SER A 8 -74.59 -27.98 35.01
N ASP A 9 -74.31 -27.92 33.69
CA ASP A 9 -74.23 -28.87 32.58
C ASP A 9 -73.60 -28.16 31.33
N THR A 10 -72.83 -28.90 30.52
CA THR A 10 -72.65 -28.90 29.03
C THR A 10 -72.61 -27.65 28.09
N ILE A 11 -71.70 -27.76 27.10
CA ILE A 11 -71.74 -27.39 25.64
C ILE A 11 -70.75 -26.31 25.11
N ASP A 12 -70.02 -26.77 24.09
CA ASP A 12 -69.12 -26.13 23.12
C ASP A 12 -69.40 -24.67 22.73
N LYS A 13 -68.33 -23.86 22.69
CA LYS A 13 -68.13 -22.80 21.69
C LYS A 13 -66.65 -22.65 21.34
N ILE A 14 -66.28 -22.98 20.10
CA ILE A 14 -65.12 -22.40 19.41
C ILE A 14 -65.46 -20.92 19.13
N PRO A 15 -64.57 -19.97 19.42
CA PRO A 15 -64.18 -19.07 18.33
C PRO A 15 -62.70 -18.63 18.35
N ASN A 16 -62.17 -18.64 17.12
CA ASN A 16 -61.26 -17.65 16.53
C ASN A 16 -59.78 -17.64 16.89
N ALA A 17 -59.02 -17.99 15.84
CA ALA A 17 -57.69 -17.53 15.54
C ALA A 17 -57.59 -16.00 15.69
N THR A 18 -56.80 -15.57 16.66
CA THR A 18 -55.92 -14.39 16.69
C THR A 18 -55.55 -14.18 18.14
N ASP A 19 -54.56 -14.93 18.64
CA ASP A 19 -53.86 -14.51 19.86
C ASP A 19 -52.38 -14.71 19.62
N ALA A 20 -51.67 -13.59 19.72
CA ALA A 20 -50.26 -13.42 19.52
C ALA A 20 -49.48 -14.44 20.36
N VAL A 21 -48.64 -15.22 19.69
CA VAL A 21 -47.61 -16.01 20.35
C VAL A 21 -46.69 -15.01 21.06
N HIS A 22 -46.77 -15.03 22.39
CA HIS A 22 -45.95 -14.26 23.29
C HIS A 22 -44.47 -14.47 22.97
N ASP A 23 -43.86 -13.38 22.54
CA ASP A 23 -42.47 -13.18 22.14
C ASP A 23 -41.52 -13.08 23.35
N ASN A 24 -41.70 -13.92 24.38
CA ASN A 24 -41.17 -13.64 25.73
C ASN A 24 -40.49 -14.79 26.47
N ASP A 25 -39.84 -15.75 25.79
CA ASP A 25 -39.07 -16.81 26.49
C ASP A 25 -37.62 -17.01 26.00
N PHE A 26 -36.96 -15.98 25.48
CA PHE A 26 -35.53 -16.03 25.11
C PHE A 26 -34.68 -14.81 25.55
N ASN A 27 -34.96 -14.28 26.74
CA ASN A 27 -33.98 -13.54 27.58
C ASN A 27 -33.26 -14.58 28.47
N ASP A 28 -31.98 -14.53 28.85
CA ASP A 28 -30.97 -13.50 28.79
C ASP A 28 -29.63 -14.12 29.29
N LYS A 29 -28.50 -13.55 28.85
CA LYS A 29 -27.09 -13.93 29.16
C LYS A 29 -26.38 -14.87 28.19
N VAL A 30 -26.66 -14.78 26.90
CA VAL A 30 -25.50 -14.59 26.02
C VAL A 30 -25.25 -13.10 26.08
N SER A 31 -24.18 -12.66 26.76
CA SER A 31 -23.84 -11.25 26.69
C SER A 31 -23.61 -10.96 25.22
N LEU A 32 -24.44 -10.11 24.59
CA LEU A 32 -24.22 -9.67 23.22
C LEU A 32 -22.79 -9.10 23.06
N GLN A 33 -22.20 -8.61 24.16
CA GLN A 33 -20.80 -8.22 24.23
C GLN A 33 -19.82 -9.38 24.06
N ASP A 34 -20.13 -10.58 24.56
CA ASP A 34 -19.29 -11.77 24.39
C ASP A 34 -19.30 -12.25 22.94
N VAL A 35 -20.48 -12.27 22.30
CA VAL A 35 -20.61 -12.60 20.87
C VAL A 35 -19.94 -11.55 20.01
N ALA A 36 -20.16 -10.26 20.30
CA ALA A 36 -19.47 -9.15 19.64
C ALA A 36 -17.94 -9.27 19.76
N ARG A 37 -17.45 -9.61 20.95
CA ARG A 37 -16.01 -9.82 21.20
C ARG A 37 -15.47 -11.03 20.44
N GLN A 38 -16.20 -12.13 20.37
CA GLN A 38 -15.79 -13.31 19.60
C GLN A 38 -15.77 -13.04 18.10
N LEU A 39 -16.72 -12.26 17.59
CA LEU A 39 -16.85 -11.94 16.16
C LEU A 39 -15.97 -10.75 15.73
N GLY A 40 -15.31 -10.08 16.68
CA GLY A 40 -14.57 -8.84 16.40
C GLY A 40 -15.49 -7.77 15.80
N ALA A 41 -16.69 -7.62 16.37
CA ALA A 41 -17.75 -6.72 15.91
C ALA A 41 -18.24 -5.85 17.06
N THR A 42 -18.96 -4.77 16.75
CA THR A 42 -19.67 -3.99 17.78
C THR A 42 -20.98 -4.68 18.15
N VAL A 43 -21.55 -4.32 19.30
CA VAL A 43 -22.87 -4.86 19.73
C VAL A 43 -23.96 -4.50 18.72
N GLU A 44 -23.91 -3.28 18.15
CA GLU A 44 -24.84 -2.82 17.13
C GLU A 44 -24.75 -3.65 15.85
N GLU A 45 -23.54 -3.98 15.39
CA GLU A 45 -23.32 -4.82 14.21
C GLU A 45 -23.86 -6.24 14.42
N VAL A 46 -23.73 -6.79 15.63
CA VAL A 46 -24.28 -8.11 15.98
C VAL A 46 -25.81 -8.09 15.97
N ILE A 47 -26.43 -7.01 16.44
CA ILE A 47 -27.89 -6.85 16.40
C ILE A 47 -28.37 -6.78 14.95
N GLU A 48 -27.75 -5.94 14.12
CA GLU A 48 -28.11 -5.82 12.70
C GLU A 48 -27.92 -7.15 11.94
N ALA A 49 -26.82 -7.88 12.24
CA ALA A 49 -26.58 -9.20 11.70
C ALA A 49 -27.61 -10.25 12.17
N ARG A 50 -28.08 -10.15 13.42
CA ARG A 50 -29.14 -11.03 13.96
C ARG A 50 -30.46 -10.81 13.22
N ASP A 51 -30.86 -9.57 13.03
CA ASP A 51 -32.10 -9.22 12.32
C ASP A 51 -32.04 -9.63 10.84
N ARG A 52 -30.88 -9.45 10.21
CA ARG A 52 -30.65 -9.95 8.85
C ARG A 52 -30.68 -11.48 8.83
N GLY A 53 -30.01 -12.12 9.76
CA GLY A 53 -29.92 -13.58 9.87
C GLY A 53 -31.26 -14.25 10.15
N SER A 54 -32.19 -13.60 10.85
CA SER A 54 -33.54 -14.10 11.07
C SER A 54 -34.42 -13.97 9.81
N SER A 55 -34.17 -12.95 8.97
CA SER A 55 -34.90 -12.74 7.70
C SER A 55 -34.55 -13.73 6.59
N LEU A 56 -33.41 -14.43 6.68
CA LEU A 56 -32.90 -15.31 5.62
C LEU A 56 -33.44 -16.75 5.76
N SER A 57 -33.75 -17.37 4.63
CA SER A 57 -34.09 -18.80 4.57
C SER A 57 -32.86 -19.69 4.84
N HIS A 58 -33.11 -20.95 5.21
CA HIS A 58 -32.03 -21.93 5.46
C HIS A 58 -31.15 -22.14 4.22
N GLU A 59 -31.77 -22.22 3.05
CA GLU A 59 -31.07 -22.39 1.77
C GLU A 59 -30.18 -21.19 1.44
N GLU A 60 -30.67 -19.97 1.63
CA GLU A 60 -29.87 -18.75 1.42
C GLU A 60 -28.65 -18.70 2.34
N ILE A 61 -28.80 -19.04 3.62
CA ILE A 61 -27.67 -19.07 4.57
C ILE A 61 -26.65 -20.12 4.15
N ARG A 62 -27.08 -21.30 3.70
CA ARG A 62 -26.19 -22.33 3.19
C ARG A 62 -25.41 -21.83 1.97
N GLN A 63 -26.08 -21.21 1.01
CA GLN A 63 -25.43 -20.64 -0.19
C GLN A 63 -24.41 -19.53 0.16
N LEU A 64 -24.73 -18.69 1.15
CA LEU A 64 -23.80 -17.67 1.65
C LEU A 64 -22.59 -18.31 2.34
N ALA A 65 -22.79 -19.36 3.15
CA ALA A 65 -21.72 -20.11 3.79
C ALA A 65 -20.80 -20.79 2.75
N GLU A 66 -21.36 -21.47 1.75
CA GLU A 66 -20.59 -22.09 0.65
C GLU A 66 -19.76 -21.05 -0.10
N ARG A 67 -20.34 -19.85 -0.32
CA ARG A 67 -19.63 -18.73 -0.95
C ARG A 67 -18.45 -18.25 -0.11
N ILE A 68 -18.64 -18.04 1.20
CA ILE A 68 -17.57 -17.61 2.13
C ILE A 68 -16.43 -18.61 2.12
N VAL A 69 -16.74 -19.90 2.26
CA VAL A 69 -15.70 -20.95 2.27
C VAL A 69 -14.95 -20.95 0.94
N ARG A 70 -15.66 -20.87 -0.19
CA ARG A 70 -15.02 -20.84 -1.51
C ARG A 70 -14.13 -19.62 -1.72
N SER A 71 -14.52 -18.43 -1.26
CA SER A 71 -13.76 -17.20 -1.48
C SER A 71 -12.61 -16.99 -0.47
N HIS A 72 -12.68 -17.60 0.71
CA HIS A 72 -11.72 -17.33 1.79
C HIS A 72 -10.91 -18.57 2.26
N ALA A 73 -11.10 -19.76 1.66
CA ALA A 73 -10.40 -20.99 2.07
C ALA A 73 -8.87 -20.87 2.12
N HIS A 74 -8.28 -20.03 1.28
CA HIS A 74 -6.83 -19.85 1.16
C HIS A 74 -6.33 -18.49 1.64
N ASP A 75 -7.20 -17.70 2.27
CA ASP A 75 -6.86 -16.35 2.70
C ASP A 75 -6.21 -16.35 4.09
N PRO A 76 -4.92 -15.98 4.21
CA PRO A 76 -4.24 -15.93 5.51
C PRO A 76 -4.76 -14.82 6.44
N ASN A 77 -5.46 -13.82 5.91
CA ASN A 77 -6.05 -12.74 6.70
C ASN A 77 -7.43 -13.09 7.26
N PHE A 78 -8.08 -14.13 6.73
CA PHE A 78 -9.41 -14.52 7.18
C PHE A 78 -9.34 -15.29 8.52
N PRO A 79 -10.25 -15.03 9.49
CA PRO A 79 -10.22 -15.73 10.77
C PRO A 79 -10.41 -17.25 10.60
N SER A 80 -9.35 -18.03 10.82
CA SER A 80 -9.35 -19.50 10.62
C SER A 80 -10.41 -20.21 11.46
N ALA A 81 -10.60 -19.77 12.71
CA ALA A 81 -11.64 -20.31 13.59
C ALA A 81 -13.07 -20.04 13.08
N ALA A 82 -13.30 -18.92 12.39
CA ALA A 82 -14.60 -18.66 11.77
C ALA A 82 -14.82 -19.56 10.55
N LEU A 83 -13.77 -19.75 9.74
CA LEU A 83 -13.84 -20.59 8.55
C LEU A 83 -14.09 -22.07 8.91
N GLU A 84 -13.39 -22.58 9.93
CA GLU A 84 -13.58 -23.94 10.45
C GLU A 84 -15.02 -24.15 10.94
N ARG A 85 -15.57 -23.20 11.71
CA ARG A 85 -16.97 -23.23 12.17
C ARG A 85 -17.97 -23.30 11.00
N ILE A 86 -17.75 -22.52 9.94
CA ILE A 86 -18.61 -22.51 8.75
C ILE A 86 -18.45 -23.81 7.95
N GLN A 87 -17.26 -24.39 7.88
CA GLN A 87 -17.06 -25.70 7.24
C GLN A 87 -17.80 -26.81 7.99
N THR A 88 -17.70 -26.84 9.32
CA THR A 88 -18.48 -27.77 10.16
C THR A 88 -19.98 -27.59 9.94
N PHE A 89 -20.45 -26.34 9.86
CA PHE A 89 -21.84 -26.03 9.53
C PHE A 89 -22.30 -26.65 8.20
N LEU A 90 -21.49 -26.55 7.15
CA LEU A 90 -21.81 -27.09 5.84
C LEU A 90 -21.78 -28.63 5.79
N MET A 91 -20.98 -29.28 6.64
CA MET A 91 -20.89 -30.73 6.77
C MET A 91 -22.04 -31.32 7.59
N ASP A 92 -22.47 -30.64 8.67
CA ASP A 92 -23.45 -31.14 9.63
C ASP A 92 -24.91 -30.74 9.33
N THR A 93 -25.12 -29.92 8.30
CA THR A 93 -26.45 -29.40 7.91
C THR A 93 -26.81 -29.84 6.49
N ASP A 94 -27.88 -30.62 6.35
CA ASP A 94 -28.40 -31.05 5.05
C ASP A 94 -29.15 -29.92 4.32
N GLN A 95 -29.37 -30.07 3.00
CA GLN A 95 -30.11 -29.10 2.16
C GLN A 95 -31.54 -28.80 2.68
N ALA A 96 -32.15 -29.74 3.41
CA ALA A 96 -33.47 -29.56 4.02
C ALA A 96 -33.45 -28.74 5.33
N GLY A 97 -32.28 -28.28 5.80
CA GLY A 97 -32.11 -27.53 7.05
C GLY A 97 -32.04 -28.41 8.31
N ASN A 98 -32.06 -29.74 8.16
CA ASN A 98 -31.82 -30.66 9.26
C ASN A 98 -30.35 -30.59 9.67
N THR A 99 -30.10 -30.17 10.90
CA THR A 99 -28.76 -30.00 11.44
C THR A 99 -28.55 -30.89 12.66
N LYS A 100 -27.33 -31.44 12.81
CA LYS A 100 -26.90 -32.14 14.03
C LYS A 100 -26.36 -31.18 15.10
N LEU A 101 -26.22 -29.90 14.76
CA LEU A 101 -25.74 -28.85 15.64
C LEU A 101 -26.78 -28.50 16.70
N ASP A 102 -26.31 -28.17 17.90
CA ASP A 102 -27.15 -27.59 18.94
C ASP A 102 -27.81 -26.29 18.44
N ALA A 103 -29.04 -26.04 18.86
CA ALA A 103 -29.84 -24.88 18.42
C ALA A 103 -29.11 -23.55 18.68
N ARG A 104 -28.35 -23.51 19.78
CA ARG A 104 -27.49 -22.37 20.12
C ARG A 104 -26.40 -22.13 19.09
N THR A 105 -25.59 -23.15 18.79
CA THR A 105 -24.48 -23.04 17.84
C THR A 105 -24.98 -22.70 16.45
N TYR A 106 -26.12 -23.27 16.06
CA TYR A 106 -26.79 -22.93 14.82
C TYR A 106 -27.18 -21.45 14.75
N HIS A 107 -27.74 -20.87 15.82
CA HIS A 107 -28.08 -19.44 15.85
C HIS A 107 -26.84 -18.53 15.80
N GLU A 108 -25.79 -18.84 16.58
CA GLU A 108 -24.53 -18.09 16.58
C GLU A 108 -23.88 -18.10 15.18
N LEU A 109 -23.90 -19.25 14.48
CA LEU A 109 -23.42 -19.39 13.11
C LEU A 109 -24.24 -18.58 12.11
N ARG A 110 -25.57 -18.55 12.24
CA ARG A 110 -26.43 -17.72 11.38
C ARG A 110 -26.09 -16.25 11.52
N ILE A 111 -25.89 -15.76 12.74
CA ILE A 111 -25.46 -14.39 13.01
C ILE A 111 -24.08 -14.15 12.38
N GLN A 112 -23.14 -15.08 12.54
CA GLN A 112 -21.80 -14.96 11.96
C GLN A 112 -21.83 -14.88 10.43
N ILE A 113 -22.56 -15.78 9.76
CA ILE A 113 -22.68 -15.79 8.29
C ILE A 113 -23.39 -14.52 7.81
N ALA A 114 -24.44 -14.08 8.50
CA ALA A 114 -25.13 -12.83 8.18
C ALA A 114 -24.20 -11.62 8.33
N LEU A 115 -23.41 -11.55 9.40
CA LEU A 115 -22.44 -10.47 9.63
C LEU A 115 -21.37 -10.41 8.53
N LEU A 116 -20.81 -11.56 8.15
CA LEU A 116 -19.74 -11.66 7.15
C LEU A 116 -20.22 -11.32 5.73
N THR A 117 -21.53 -11.27 5.50
CA THR A 117 -22.13 -10.97 4.18
C THR A 117 -22.87 -9.63 4.15
N SER A 118 -23.38 -9.15 5.27
CA SER A 118 -24.01 -7.83 5.38
C SER A 118 -22.97 -6.72 5.51
N ASN A 119 -21.85 -6.99 6.19
CA ASN A 119 -20.75 -6.06 6.39
C ASN A 119 -19.45 -6.65 5.81
N SER A 120 -18.32 -5.93 5.94
CA SER A 120 -17.03 -6.45 5.51
C SER A 120 -16.69 -7.73 6.29
N PRO A 121 -16.19 -8.79 5.65
CA PRO A 121 -15.78 -10.02 6.34
C PRO A 121 -14.61 -9.79 7.31
N TYR A 122 -13.77 -8.80 7.03
CA TYR A 122 -12.58 -8.46 7.81
C TYR A 122 -12.89 -7.48 8.93
N ALA A 123 -12.54 -7.85 10.16
CA ALA A 123 -12.79 -7.04 11.36
C ALA A 123 -12.01 -5.72 11.33
N GLU A 124 -10.78 -5.75 10.85
CA GLU A 124 -9.91 -4.60 10.67
C GLU A 124 -10.49 -3.57 9.70
N VAL A 125 -11.19 -4.02 8.65
CA VAL A 125 -11.90 -3.13 7.72
C VAL A 125 -13.14 -2.56 8.40
N ARG A 126 -13.96 -3.37 9.08
CA ARG A 126 -15.15 -2.90 9.81
C ARG A 126 -14.81 -1.86 10.88
N ALA A 127 -13.67 -2.01 11.53
CA ALA A 127 -13.23 -1.11 12.60
C ALA A 127 -12.95 0.32 12.10
N VAL A 128 -12.58 0.50 10.83
CA VAL A 128 -12.14 1.80 10.29
C VAL A 128 -13.00 2.32 9.14
N VAL A 129 -13.65 1.43 8.38
CA VAL A 129 -14.46 1.77 7.21
C VAL A 129 -15.94 1.69 7.54
N ASN A 130 -16.68 2.78 7.30
CA ASN A 130 -18.12 2.80 7.52
C ASN A 130 -18.85 1.91 6.49
N ALA A 131 -19.79 1.09 6.96
CA ALA A 131 -20.68 0.25 6.16
C ALA A 131 -21.89 1.02 5.58
N ARG A 132 -21.94 2.35 5.76
CA ARG A 132 -22.98 3.24 5.22
C ARG A 132 -22.35 4.35 4.40
N ASP A 133 -23.14 4.89 3.48
CA ASP A 133 -22.74 5.99 2.61
C ASP A 133 -23.87 7.00 2.40
N ASP A 134 -23.49 8.27 2.27
CA ASP A 134 -24.38 9.36 1.86
C ASP A 134 -23.92 9.90 0.49
N PRO A 135 -24.66 9.59 -0.59
CA PRO A 135 -24.34 10.06 -1.95
C PRO A 135 -24.53 11.56 -2.18
N SER A 136 -25.21 12.27 -1.27
CA SER A 136 -25.47 13.71 -1.41
C SER A 136 -24.31 14.59 -0.96
N LEU A 137 -23.35 14.03 -0.21
CA LEU A 137 -22.22 14.78 0.32
C LEU A 137 -21.31 15.30 -0.80
N PRO A 138 -20.90 16.59 -0.76
CA PRO A 138 -19.99 17.15 -1.75
C PRO A 138 -18.58 16.59 -1.57
N VAL A 139 -17.87 16.34 -2.69
CA VAL A 139 -16.55 15.69 -2.67
C VAL A 139 -15.52 16.49 -3.46
N ALA A 140 -15.71 16.65 -4.77
CA ALA A 140 -14.83 17.42 -5.65
C ALA A 140 -15.16 18.93 -5.67
N THR A 141 -15.05 19.58 -4.52
CA THR A 141 -15.33 21.02 -4.37
C THR A 141 -14.13 21.88 -4.77
N ILE A 142 -14.35 23.17 -5.05
CA ILE A 142 -13.25 24.09 -5.40
C ILE A 142 -12.20 24.16 -4.28
N ARG A 143 -12.64 24.18 -3.02
CA ARG A 143 -11.70 24.17 -1.88
C ARG A 143 -10.89 22.86 -1.81
N ALA A 144 -11.51 21.71 -2.06
CA ALA A 144 -10.80 20.43 -2.02
C ALA A 144 -9.73 20.36 -3.12
N TRP A 145 -10.05 20.83 -4.33
CA TRP A 145 -9.09 20.94 -5.43
C TRP A 145 -7.95 21.91 -5.12
N THR A 146 -8.25 23.10 -4.60
CA THR A 146 -7.24 24.11 -4.29
C THR A 146 -6.28 23.63 -3.19
N ILE A 147 -6.80 23.09 -2.09
CA ILE A 147 -5.99 22.57 -0.98
C ILE A 147 -5.20 21.34 -1.43
N GLY A 148 -5.84 20.43 -2.18
CA GLY A 148 -5.21 19.25 -2.77
C GLY A 148 -4.03 19.62 -3.64
N LEU A 149 -4.24 20.44 -4.67
CA LEU A 149 -3.17 20.87 -5.60
C LEU A 149 -2.06 21.64 -4.89
N PHE A 150 -2.39 22.45 -3.88
CA PHE A 150 -1.38 23.10 -3.05
C PHE A 150 -0.43 22.08 -2.39
N PHE A 151 -0.98 21.04 -1.75
CA PHE A 151 -0.15 19.98 -1.16
C PHE A 151 0.58 19.13 -2.20
N VAL A 152 0.01 18.90 -3.39
CA VAL A 152 0.73 18.26 -4.50
C VAL A 152 2.00 19.04 -4.83
N VAL A 153 1.89 20.36 -5.02
CA VAL A 153 3.03 21.21 -5.36
C VAL A 153 4.07 21.22 -4.24
N VAL A 154 3.63 21.37 -2.98
CA VAL A 154 4.54 21.41 -1.81
C VAL A 154 5.28 20.09 -1.65
N LEU A 155 4.59 18.95 -1.68
CA LEU A 155 5.21 17.63 -1.52
C LEU A 155 6.16 17.34 -2.67
N ALA A 156 5.74 17.56 -3.92
CA ALA A 156 6.57 17.34 -5.11
C ALA A 156 7.83 18.22 -5.08
N PHE A 157 7.69 19.49 -4.69
CA PHE A 157 8.81 20.42 -4.59
C PHE A 157 9.81 20.01 -3.50
N VAL A 158 9.34 19.81 -2.27
CA VAL A 158 10.21 19.50 -1.12
C VAL A 158 10.91 18.16 -1.33
N ASN A 159 10.16 17.13 -1.71
CA ASN A 159 10.72 15.79 -1.90
C ASN A 159 11.74 15.78 -3.05
N GLN A 160 11.46 16.46 -4.17
CA GLN A 160 12.40 16.51 -5.29
C GLN A 160 13.66 17.30 -4.91
N LEU A 161 13.51 18.44 -4.23
CA LEU A 161 14.62 19.31 -3.85
C LEU A 161 15.61 18.58 -2.93
N PHE A 162 15.11 17.84 -1.95
CA PHE A 162 15.94 17.09 -1.00
C PHE A 162 16.30 15.67 -1.47
N SER A 163 15.83 15.23 -2.63
CA SER A 163 16.12 13.88 -3.16
C SER A 163 17.59 13.61 -3.45
N VAL A 164 18.41 14.66 -3.62
CA VAL A 164 19.86 14.58 -3.89
C VAL A 164 20.71 14.66 -2.62
N ARG A 165 20.10 14.86 -1.45
CA ARG A 165 20.80 14.97 -0.16
C ARG A 165 20.95 13.60 0.50
N GLN A 166 22.05 13.37 1.23
CA GLN A 166 22.16 12.25 2.19
C GLN A 166 22.31 12.75 3.63
N PRO A 167 21.53 12.20 4.58
CA PRO A 167 20.34 11.38 4.35
C PRO A 167 19.26 12.18 3.61
N SER A 168 18.46 11.50 2.78
CA SER A 168 17.36 12.13 2.06
C SER A 168 16.28 12.56 3.06
N ILE A 169 15.75 13.77 2.87
CA ILE A 169 14.61 14.27 3.65
C ILE A 169 13.38 14.25 2.75
N GLY A 170 12.27 13.76 3.27
CA GLY A 170 11.00 13.73 2.56
C GLY A 170 9.83 14.01 3.50
N LEU A 171 8.76 14.53 2.92
CA LEU A 171 7.46 14.69 3.55
C LEU A 171 6.54 13.58 3.07
N ASP A 172 5.84 12.95 4.02
CA ASP A 172 4.83 11.93 3.73
C ASP A 172 3.43 12.57 3.51
N ALA A 173 2.57 11.88 2.76
CA ALA A 173 1.20 12.29 2.49
C ALA A 173 0.35 12.41 3.76
N VAL A 174 0.68 11.66 4.82
CA VAL A 174 0.05 11.77 6.14
C VAL A 174 0.19 13.17 6.74
N VAL A 175 1.31 13.87 6.48
CA VAL A 175 1.51 15.25 6.94
C VAL A 175 0.53 16.18 6.23
N ALA A 176 0.36 16.01 4.92
CA ALA A 176 -0.62 16.79 4.15
C ALA A 176 -2.05 16.51 4.62
N GLN A 177 -2.39 15.25 4.91
CA GLN A 177 -3.68 14.87 5.49
C GLN A 177 -3.94 15.54 6.84
N LEU A 178 -2.96 15.58 7.74
CA LEU A 178 -3.13 16.22 9.04
C LEU A 178 -3.30 17.74 8.91
N LEU A 179 -2.51 18.37 8.04
CA LEU A 179 -2.54 19.82 7.82
C LEU A 179 -3.74 20.28 6.97
N SER A 180 -4.30 19.41 6.12
CA SER A 180 -5.49 19.74 5.35
C SER A 180 -6.75 19.86 6.19
N TYR A 181 -6.82 19.22 7.36
CA TYR A 181 -7.96 19.35 8.26
C TYR A 181 -8.19 20.79 8.78
N PRO A 182 -7.20 21.44 9.44
CA PRO A 182 -7.37 22.82 9.89
C PRO A 182 -7.54 23.80 8.72
N LEU A 183 -6.88 23.56 7.58
CA LEU A 183 -7.08 24.38 6.38
C LEU A 183 -8.50 24.24 5.80
N GLY A 184 -9.05 23.02 5.77
CA GLY A 184 -10.42 22.74 5.35
C GLY A 184 -11.45 23.39 6.28
N LYS A 185 -11.25 23.31 7.59
CA LYS A 185 -12.09 23.99 8.60
C LYS A 185 -11.97 25.52 8.54
N ALA A 186 -10.78 26.05 8.27
CA ALA A 186 -10.58 27.47 8.02
C ALA A 186 -11.31 27.90 6.74
N ALA A 187 -11.20 27.13 5.65
CA ALA A 187 -11.90 27.39 4.40
C ALA A 187 -13.42 27.36 4.58
N GLU A 188 -13.96 26.40 5.35
CA GLU A 188 -15.37 26.34 5.75
C GLU A 188 -15.82 27.61 6.48
N LYS A 189 -15.00 28.13 7.39
CA LYS A 189 -15.34 29.29 8.23
C LYS A 189 -15.20 30.64 7.52
N PHE A 190 -14.19 30.78 6.66
CA PHE A 190 -13.80 32.08 6.10
C PHE A 190 -14.22 32.30 4.64
N LEU A 191 -14.46 31.25 3.84
CA LEU A 191 -14.83 31.44 2.44
C LEU A 191 -16.34 31.72 2.30
N PRO A 192 -16.74 32.72 1.49
CA PRO A 192 -18.15 32.97 1.23
C PRO A 192 -18.75 31.88 0.32
N ASP A 193 -20.05 31.58 0.49
CA ASP A 193 -20.82 30.70 -0.44
C ASP A 193 -21.15 31.46 -1.74
N VAL A 194 -20.11 31.78 -2.50
CA VAL A 194 -20.23 32.32 -3.86
C VAL A 194 -20.01 31.17 -4.83
N GLY A 195 -20.96 30.96 -5.74
CA GLY A 195 -20.87 29.89 -6.71
C GLY A 195 -21.36 30.28 -8.09
N VAL A 196 -20.77 29.66 -9.11
CA VAL A 196 -21.15 29.83 -10.51
C VAL A 196 -21.76 28.53 -11.00
N THR A 197 -22.91 28.62 -11.67
CA THR A 197 -23.52 27.46 -12.31
C THR A 197 -22.89 27.29 -13.69
N LEU A 198 -22.06 26.25 -13.85
CA LEU A 198 -21.44 25.88 -15.12
C LEU A 198 -21.98 24.51 -15.53
N PHE A 199 -22.37 24.36 -16.80
CA PHE A 199 -22.89 23.09 -17.34
C PHE A 199 -24.03 22.45 -16.52
N GLY A 200 -24.88 23.28 -15.90
CA GLY A 200 -26.01 22.82 -15.08
C GLY A 200 -25.64 22.39 -13.65
N VAL A 201 -24.37 22.52 -13.24
CA VAL A 201 -23.90 22.21 -11.87
C VAL A 201 -23.45 23.50 -11.18
N ARG A 202 -23.95 23.75 -9.96
CA ARG A 202 -23.52 24.89 -9.14
C ARG A 202 -22.16 24.56 -8.51
N HIS A 203 -21.11 25.26 -8.93
CA HIS A 203 -19.78 25.19 -8.33
C HIS A 203 -19.64 26.30 -7.30
N SER A 204 -19.84 25.98 -6.03
CA SER A 204 -19.62 26.92 -4.92
C SER A 204 -18.20 26.84 -4.38
N LEU A 205 -17.67 28.00 -3.98
CA LEU A 205 -16.43 28.14 -3.23
C LEU A 205 -16.54 27.53 -1.82
N ASN A 206 -17.73 27.58 -1.21
CA ASN A 206 -18.04 27.00 0.08
C ASN A 206 -19.42 26.31 0.06
N PRO A 207 -19.49 25.03 -0.36
CA PRO A 207 -20.75 24.31 -0.49
C PRO A 207 -21.35 23.80 0.84
N GLY A 208 -20.71 24.06 1.98
CA GLY A 208 -21.17 23.60 3.30
C GLY A 208 -20.03 23.16 4.21
N PRO A 209 -20.31 22.37 5.27
CA PRO A 209 -19.29 21.89 6.20
C PRO A 209 -18.21 21.05 5.53
N PHE A 210 -16.96 21.20 5.97
CA PHE A 210 -15.86 20.38 5.49
C PHE A 210 -16.05 18.94 5.96
N ASN A 211 -16.16 18.01 5.03
CA ASN A 211 -16.52 16.62 5.29
C ASN A 211 -15.37 15.63 5.01
N GLN A 212 -15.58 14.37 5.44
CA GLN A 212 -14.59 13.29 5.31
C GLN A 212 -14.22 12.95 3.87
N LYS A 213 -15.15 13.07 2.90
CA LYS A 213 -14.90 12.75 1.49
C LYS A 213 -14.05 13.82 0.81
N GLU A 214 -14.33 15.10 1.05
CA GLU A 214 -13.46 16.21 0.60
C GLU A 214 -12.04 16.04 1.15
N HIS A 215 -11.95 15.70 2.43
CA HIS A 215 -10.66 15.51 3.10
C HIS A 215 -9.86 14.33 2.56
N MET A 216 -10.54 13.21 2.29
CA MET A 216 -9.88 12.04 1.70
C MET A 216 -9.49 12.29 0.24
N LEU A 217 -10.25 13.06 -0.53
CA LEU A 217 -9.86 13.45 -1.89
C LEU A 217 -8.55 14.25 -1.88
N ILE A 218 -8.40 15.21 -0.96
CA ILE A 218 -7.14 15.94 -0.73
C ILE A 218 -5.99 14.98 -0.39
N SER A 219 -6.26 13.99 0.47
CA SER A 219 -5.26 13.00 0.90
C SER A 219 -4.79 12.13 -0.27
N ILE A 220 -5.69 11.72 -1.15
CA ILE A 220 -5.36 10.98 -2.39
C ILE A 220 -4.49 11.84 -3.31
N MET A 221 -4.83 13.11 -3.51
CA MET A 221 -3.99 14.02 -4.32
C MET A 221 -2.59 14.17 -3.71
N ALA A 222 -2.50 14.31 -2.39
CA ALA A 222 -1.23 14.41 -1.67
C ALA A 222 -0.39 13.11 -1.78
N SER A 223 -1.01 11.94 -1.74
CA SER A 223 -0.36 10.64 -2.00
C SER A 223 0.38 10.63 -3.34
N VAL A 224 -0.28 11.13 -4.40
CA VAL A 224 0.33 11.28 -5.72
C VAL A 224 1.48 12.29 -5.73
N GLY A 225 1.34 13.42 -5.02
CA GLY A 225 2.38 14.45 -4.93
C GLY A 225 3.64 14.01 -4.17
N LYS A 226 3.55 13.02 -3.29
CA LYS A 226 4.70 12.45 -2.56
C LYS A 226 5.65 11.71 -3.50
N VAL A 227 5.12 11.00 -4.49
CA VAL A 227 5.86 10.07 -5.34
C VAL A 227 6.67 10.82 -6.39
N LEU A 228 8.00 10.66 -6.36
CA LEU A 228 8.90 11.30 -7.31
C LEU A 228 8.97 10.53 -8.63
N PRO A 229 9.06 11.22 -9.79
CA PRO A 229 9.29 10.56 -11.08
C PRO A 229 10.60 9.77 -11.09
N SER A 230 10.53 8.49 -11.47
CA SER A 230 11.70 7.62 -11.58
C SER A 230 12.68 8.04 -12.67
N SER A 231 12.19 8.76 -13.69
CA SER A 231 13.00 9.36 -14.75
C SER A 231 14.17 10.18 -14.21
N ARG A 232 14.04 10.74 -13.00
CA ARG A 232 15.10 11.44 -12.28
C ARG A 232 16.41 10.64 -12.18
N TYR A 233 16.33 9.34 -11.90
CA TYR A 233 17.54 8.50 -11.81
C TYR A 233 18.25 8.44 -13.16
N ILE A 234 17.51 8.26 -14.25
CA ILE A 234 18.06 8.24 -15.62
C ILE A 234 18.70 9.59 -15.92
N ILE A 235 17.98 10.69 -15.66
CA ILE A 235 18.40 12.05 -16.02
C ILE A 235 19.67 12.47 -15.27
N PHE A 236 19.76 12.20 -13.96
CA PHE A 236 20.98 12.51 -13.21
C PHE A 236 22.17 11.68 -13.67
N THR A 237 21.99 10.38 -13.90
CA THR A 237 23.09 9.53 -14.40
C THR A 237 23.51 9.93 -15.82
N GLN A 238 22.58 10.35 -16.67
CA GLN A 238 22.90 10.88 -18.00
C GLN A 238 23.65 12.21 -17.93
N TRP A 239 23.21 13.15 -17.09
CA TRP A 239 23.77 14.50 -17.07
C TRP A 239 25.15 14.60 -16.41
N LEU A 240 25.37 13.90 -15.29
CA LEU A 240 26.59 14.02 -14.50
C LEU A 240 27.82 13.47 -15.24
N ASP A 241 28.91 14.25 -15.26
CA ASP A 241 30.16 13.90 -15.94
C ASP A 241 30.87 12.68 -15.33
N VAL A 242 30.66 12.42 -14.04
CA VAL A 242 31.20 11.22 -13.34
C VAL A 242 30.59 9.92 -13.88
N TYR A 243 29.41 10.01 -14.50
CA TYR A 243 28.70 8.88 -15.10
C TYR A 243 28.77 8.94 -16.63
N PHE A 244 27.77 9.51 -17.31
CA PHE A 244 27.70 9.51 -18.79
C PHE A 244 28.00 10.86 -19.45
N GLY A 245 27.93 12.00 -18.74
CA GLY A 245 28.28 13.33 -19.30
C GLY A 245 27.48 13.75 -20.55
N GLN A 246 26.19 13.44 -20.62
CA GLN A 246 25.33 13.65 -21.78
C GLN A 246 24.53 14.96 -21.67
N PRO A 247 24.88 16.01 -22.45
CA PRO A 247 24.32 17.36 -22.26
C PRO A 247 22.84 17.46 -22.65
N TYR A 248 22.34 16.59 -23.52
CA TYR A 248 20.92 16.61 -23.95
C TYR A 248 19.97 16.29 -22.80
N ALA A 249 20.42 15.60 -21.74
CA ALA A 249 19.62 15.30 -20.56
C ALA A 249 19.12 16.55 -19.82
N LYS A 250 19.72 17.72 -20.07
CA LYS A 250 19.26 19.03 -19.58
C LYS A 250 17.98 19.54 -20.26
N SER A 251 17.60 18.99 -21.41
CA SER A 251 16.42 19.43 -22.17
C SER A 251 15.14 19.19 -21.36
N PHE A 252 14.41 20.26 -21.04
CA PHE A 252 13.16 20.16 -20.28
C PHE A 252 12.13 19.25 -20.96
N LEU A 253 12.03 19.31 -22.30
CA LEU A 253 11.09 18.49 -23.06
C LEU A 253 11.40 16.99 -22.94
N TYR A 254 12.68 16.60 -22.96
CA TYR A 254 13.09 15.22 -22.72
C TYR A 254 12.72 14.75 -21.31
N GLN A 255 13.03 15.57 -20.30
CA GLN A 255 12.79 15.25 -18.90
C GLN A 255 11.28 15.05 -18.62
N ILE A 256 10.44 15.98 -19.09
CA ILE A 256 8.99 15.92 -18.87
C ILE A 256 8.32 14.81 -19.69
N ALA A 257 8.78 14.55 -20.92
CA ALA A 257 8.25 13.46 -21.73
C ALA A 257 8.51 12.11 -21.07
N LEU A 258 9.72 11.89 -20.55
CA LEU A 258 10.08 10.67 -19.83
C LEU A 258 9.30 10.54 -18.51
N ALA A 259 9.19 11.61 -17.73
CA ALA A 259 8.44 11.63 -16.47
C ALA A 259 6.93 11.36 -16.67
N LEU A 260 6.30 12.03 -17.62
CA LEU A 260 4.88 11.83 -17.94
C LEU A 260 4.64 10.44 -18.53
N SER A 261 5.55 9.93 -19.37
CA SER A 261 5.44 8.58 -19.90
C SER A 261 5.39 7.54 -18.79
N THR A 262 6.36 7.52 -17.88
CA THR A 262 6.44 6.51 -16.82
C THR A 262 5.27 6.60 -15.85
N ASN A 263 4.87 7.83 -15.47
CA ASN A 263 3.81 8.05 -14.49
C ASN A 263 2.42 7.77 -15.08
N LEU A 264 2.16 8.20 -16.33
CA LEU A 264 0.86 7.96 -16.99
C LEU A 264 0.68 6.51 -17.44
N MET A 265 1.77 5.77 -17.71
CA MET A 265 1.67 4.37 -18.11
C MET A 265 1.10 3.50 -16.99
N GLY A 266 1.45 3.80 -15.73
CA GLY A 266 0.88 3.15 -14.54
C GLY A 266 -0.64 3.30 -14.44
N TYR A 267 -1.22 4.45 -14.83
CA TYR A 267 -2.69 4.64 -14.83
C TYR A 267 -3.39 3.67 -15.75
N GLY A 268 -2.87 3.51 -16.97
CA GLY A 268 -3.45 2.61 -17.96
C GLY A 268 -3.62 1.19 -17.41
N LEU A 269 -2.59 0.70 -16.72
CA LEU A 269 -2.61 -0.61 -16.09
C LEU A 269 -3.46 -0.66 -14.83
N ALA A 270 -3.41 0.36 -13.97
CA ALA A 270 -4.25 0.44 -12.77
C ALA A 270 -5.75 0.34 -13.11
N GLY A 271 -6.17 0.94 -14.22
CA GLY A 271 -7.55 0.85 -14.71
C GLY A 271 -7.98 -0.58 -15.07
N LEU A 272 -7.06 -1.37 -15.63
CA LEU A 272 -7.27 -2.79 -15.99
C LEU A 272 -7.29 -3.70 -14.75
N THR A 273 -6.52 -3.35 -13.72
CA THR A 273 -6.39 -4.17 -12.51
C THR A 273 -7.48 -3.95 -11.46
N ARG A 274 -8.39 -2.97 -11.64
CA ARG A 274 -9.49 -2.68 -10.68
C ARG A 274 -10.31 -3.92 -10.28
N ARG A 275 -10.67 -4.76 -11.25
CA ARG A 275 -11.47 -5.98 -11.03
C ARG A 275 -10.72 -7.08 -10.28
N PHE A 276 -9.39 -6.96 -10.17
CA PHE A 276 -8.52 -7.94 -9.54
C PHE A 276 -7.98 -7.45 -8.19
N LEU A 277 -7.77 -6.15 -8.03
CA LEU A 277 -7.07 -5.57 -6.88
C LEU A 277 -7.93 -4.60 -6.05
N VAL A 278 -9.04 -4.09 -6.59
CA VAL A 278 -9.87 -3.06 -5.93
C VAL A 278 -11.20 -3.64 -5.47
N TYR A 279 -11.96 -4.27 -6.36
CA TYR A 279 -13.31 -4.77 -6.01
C TYR A 279 -13.33 -6.04 -5.15
N PRO A 280 -12.40 -7.00 -5.27
CA PRO A 280 -12.40 -8.16 -4.40
C PRO A 280 -12.24 -7.77 -2.93
N SER A 281 -12.98 -8.46 -2.06
CA SER A 281 -12.98 -8.19 -0.62
C SER A 281 -11.66 -8.56 0.05
N PHE A 282 -10.99 -9.62 -0.41
CA PHE A 282 -9.71 -10.08 0.14
C PHE A 282 -8.53 -9.13 -0.10
N CYS A 283 -8.65 -8.21 -1.04
CA CYS A 283 -7.71 -7.11 -1.22
C CYS A 283 -7.99 -6.02 -0.16
N ILE A 284 -7.39 -6.18 1.03
CA ILE A 284 -7.64 -5.34 2.22
C ILE A 284 -6.90 -3.98 2.14
N TRP A 285 -5.71 -3.96 1.57
CA TRP A 285 -4.79 -2.82 1.54
C TRP A 285 -4.52 -2.22 2.94
N PRO A 286 -3.80 -2.93 3.83
CA PRO A 286 -3.66 -2.56 5.25
C PRO A 286 -3.15 -1.13 5.48
N ARG A 287 -2.20 -0.64 4.66
CA ARG A 287 -1.66 0.72 4.78
C ARG A 287 -2.73 1.80 4.55
N SER A 288 -3.68 1.55 3.64
CA SER A 288 -4.79 2.48 3.37
C SER A 288 -5.79 2.55 4.51
N LEU A 289 -5.94 1.47 5.29
CA LEU A 289 -6.79 1.47 6.48
C LEU A 289 -6.31 2.49 7.52
N VAL A 290 -5.00 2.69 7.65
CA VAL A 290 -4.42 3.69 8.56
C VAL A 290 -4.78 5.11 8.12
N THR A 291 -4.71 5.40 6.82
CA THR A 291 -5.13 6.68 6.24
C THR A 291 -6.62 6.94 6.48
N ILE A 292 -7.48 5.92 6.35
CA ILE A 292 -8.92 6.03 6.63
C ILE A 292 -9.17 6.25 8.11
N ALA A 293 -8.50 5.50 8.98
CA ALA A 293 -8.64 5.62 10.43
C ALA A 293 -8.29 7.04 10.90
N LEU A 294 -7.20 7.62 10.40
CA LEU A 294 -6.82 9.00 10.69
C LEU A 294 -7.89 9.99 10.21
N ASN A 295 -8.39 9.84 8.98
CA ASN A 295 -9.44 10.71 8.46
C ASN A 295 -10.71 10.63 9.32
N SER A 296 -11.14 9.41 9.66
CA SER A 296 -12.31 9.21 10.50
C SER A 296 -12.11 9.76 11.91
N ALA A 297 -10.90 9.68 12.47
CA ALA A 297 -10.60 10.20 13.81
C ALA A 297 -10.64 11.73 13.88
N LEU A 298 -10.30 12.42 12.78
CA LEU A 298 -10.33 13.89 12.71
C LEU A 298 -11.75 14.47 12.58
N HIS A 299 -12.69 13.71 12.02
CA HIS A 299 -14.06 14.15 11.75
C HIS A 299 -15.13 13.55 12.68
N LYS A 300 -14.77 12.63 13.58
CA LYS A 300 -15.67 12.08 14.59
C LYS A 300 -15.41 12.75 15.95
N ASP A 301 -16.44 13.34 16.52
CA ASP A 301 -16.38 13.95 17.86
C ASP A 301 -16.62 12.95 19.01
N ASP A 302 -16.87 11.67 18.69
CA ASP A 302 -17.15 10.62 19.66
C ASP A 302 -15.93 10.25 20.50
N ASN A 303 -15.93 10.66 21.77
CA ASN A 303 -14.99 10.19 22.79
C ASN A 303 -15.67 9.15 23.67
N HIS A 304 -15.69 7.89 23.22
CA HIS A 304 -16.05 6.79 24.10
C HIS A 304 -14.89 6.46 25.03
N SER A 305 -15.22 6.15 26.29
CA SER A 305 -14.25 5.69 27.28
C SER A 305 -13.68 4.33 26.88
N VAL A 306 -12.36 4.22 26.79
CA VAL A 306 -11.68 2.95 26.40
C VAL A 306 -10.97 2.37 27.62
N ILE A 307 -11.03 1.05 27.79
CA ILE A 307 -10.20 0.34 28.76
C ILE A 307 -8.77 0.32 28.21
N GLY A 308 -7.87 1.06 28.84
CA GLY A 308 -6.45 1.05 28.52
C GLY A 308 -5.68 -0.01 29.28
N PRO A 309 -4.34 0.01 29.18
CA PRO A 309 -3.48 -0.96 29.83
C PRO A 309 -3.72 -0.96 31.35
N TRP A 310 -3.59 -2.14 31.98
CA TRP A 310 -3.85 -2.36 33.41
C TRP A 310 -5.29 -2.07 33.85
N ASN A 311 -6.28 -2.30 32.98
CA ASN A 311 -7.72 -2.10 33.28
C ASN A 311 -8.10 -0.68 33.71
N LYS A 312 -7.28 0.34 33.40
CA LYS A 312 -7.63 1.74 33.66
C LYS A 312 -8.50 2.27 32.52
N VAL A 313 -9.60 2.93 32.85
CA VAL A 313 -10.46 3.58 31.85
C VAL A 313 -9.86 4.92 31.47
N TRP A 314 -9.55 5.10 30.20
CA TRP A 314 -9.02 6.33 29.63
C TRP A 314 -10.18 7.17 29.07
N THR A 315 -10.27 8.42 29.52
CA THR A 315 -11.28 9.41 29.10
C THR A 315 -10.68 10.58 28.32
N ILE A 316 -9.38 10.54 28.03
CA ILE A 316 -8.71 11.57 27.23
C ILE A 316 -9.26 11.57 25.80
N SER A 317 -9.50 12.75 25.23
CA SER A 317 -9.93 12.82 23.84
C SER A 317 -8.82 12.36 22.90
N ARG A 318 -9.20 11.72 21.78
CA ARG A 318 -8.25 11.20 20.77
C ARG A 318 -7.26 12.27 20.29
N TYR A 319 -7.75 13.48 20.06
CA TYR A 319 -6.92 14.62 19.64
C TYR A 319 -5.92 15.08 20.72
N ARG A 320 -6.34 15.12 22.00
CA ARG A 320 -5.42 15.48 23.10
C ARG A 320 -4.34 14.43 23.30
N PHE A 321 -4.71 13.16 23.19
CA PHE A 321 -3.76 12.06 23.22
C PHE A 321 -2.76 12.16 22.07
N PHE A 322 -3.24 12.40 20.84
CA PHE A 322 -2.39 12.65 19.69
C PHE A 322 -1.39 13.79 19.93
N MET A 323 -1.84 14.94 20.43
CA MET A 323 -0.95 16.08 20.71
C MET A 323 0.08 15.76 21.80
N ALA A 324 -0.28 14.98 22.82
CA ALA A 324 0.65 14.53 23.85
C ALA A 324 1.73 13.58 23.28
N CYS A 325 1.32 12.61 22.47
CA CYS A 325 2.26 11.71 21.77
C CYS A 325 3.14 12.47 20.78
N PHE A 326 2.58 13.41 20.02
CA PHE A 326 3.32 14.27 19.10
C PHE A 326 4.40 15.07 19.83
N ALA A 327 4.05 15.76 20.93
CA ALA A 327 5.02 16.50 21.72
C ALA A 327 6.08 15.59 22.35
N GLY A 328 5.68 14.42 22.84
CA GLY A 328 6.59 13.41 23.38
C GLY A 328 7.60 12.93 22.35
N MET A 329 7.12 12.53 21.16
CA MET A 329 7.98 12.10 20.05
C MET A 329 8.87 13.23 19.51
N PHE A 330 8.34 14.46 19.43
CA PHE A 330 9.11 15.64 19.02
C PHE A 330 10.34 15.85 19.91
N VAL A 331 10.17 15.75 21.24
CA VAL A 331 11.29 15.84 22.19
C VAL A 331 12.16 14.59 22.12
N TYR A 332 11.56 13.41 21.97
CA TYR A 332 12.29 12.15 21.91
C TYR A 332 13.28 12.10 20.74
N PHE A 333 12.88 12.52 19.54
CA PHE A 333 13.74 12.50 18.35
C PHE A 333 15.03 13.32 18.51
N TRP A 334 15.06 14.34 19.38
CA TRP A 334 16.31 15.07 19.66
C TRP A 334 17.36 14.20 20.36
N PHE A 335 16.97 13.16 21.08
CA PHE A 335 17.89 12.28 21.79
C PHE A 335 18.73 11.42 20.84
N PRO A 336 18.16 10.53 20.00
CA PRO A 336 18.94 9.73 19.07
C PRO A 336 19.54 10.55 17.93
N ASP A 337 18.94 11.67 17.53
CA ASP A 337 19.42 12.40 16.34
C ASP A 337 20.49 13.46 16.68
N TYR A 338 20.46 14.04 17.88
CA TYR A 338 21.32 15.19 18.21
C TYR A 338 22.07 15.06 19.55
N ILE A 339 21.37 14.76 20.65
CA ILE A 339 21.95 14.80 22.00
C ILE A 339 22.90 13.61 22.23
N PHE A 340 22.47 12.39 21.89
CA PHE A 340 23.25 11.17 22.06
C PHE A 340 23.08 10.23 20.87
N THR A 341 23.84 10.51 19.82
CA THR A 341 23.76 9.81 18.51
C THR A 341 24.09 8.31 18.57
N ALA A 342 24.75 7.84 19.63
CA ALA A 342 24.98 6.41 19.83
C ALA A 342 23.68 5.62 20.10
N LEU A 343 22.58 6.29 20.47
CA LEU A 343 21.26 5.67 20.60
C LEU A 343 20.66 5.25 19.26
N SER A 344 21.02 5.93 18.16
CA SER A 344 20.51 5.59 16.83
C SER A 344 21.10 4.28 16.29
N LEU A 345 22.38 4.00 16.57
CA LEU A 345 23.04 2.73 16.25
C LEU A 345 23.70 2.14 17.50
N PHE A 346 22.90 1.49 18.34
CA PHE A 346 23.29 1.02 19.67
C PHE A 346 24.02 -0.33 19.61
N ASN A 347 25.27 -0.31 19.15
CA ASN A 347 26.06 -1.51 18.88
C ASN A 347 26.85 -2.02 20.11
N TRP A 348 26.16 -2.22 21.24
CA TRP A 348 26.78 -2.50 22.54
C TRP A 348 27.57 -3.81 22.59
N ILE A 349 27.16 -4.85 21.85
CA ILE A 349 27.86 -6.14 21.84
C ILE A 349 29.25 -5.99 21.17
N ALA A 350 29.34 -5.24 20.08
CA ALA A 350 30.62 -4.98 19.43
C ALA A 350 31.57 -4.13 20.30
N TRP A 351 31.04 -3.34 21.25
CA TRP A 351 31.86 -2.57 22.19
C TRP A 351 32.56 -3.44 23.24
N ILE A 352 32.07 -4.65 23.51
CA ILE A 352 32.68 -5.59 24.46
C ILE A 352 34.10 -5.96 24.00
N GLN A 353 34.27 -6.23 22.70
CA GLN A 353 35.57 -6.53 22.11
C GLN A 353 35.67 -5.95 20.68
N PRO A 354 35.99 -4.65 20.55
CA PRO A 354 35.91 -3.93 19.27
C PRO A 354 36.91 -4.39 18.21
N ASN A 355 37.99 -5.06 18.61
CA ASN A 355 39.04 -5.55 17.70
C ASN A 355 38.78 -6.99 17.21
N ASN A 356 37.72 -7.66 17.68
CA ASN A 356 37.40 -9.01 17.25
C ASN A 356 36.57 -8.98 15.97
N PHE A 357 37.20 -9.31 14.85
CA PHE A 357 36.55 -9.32 13.54
C PHE A 357 35.26 -10.15 13.53
N THR A 358 35.29 -11.39 14.05
CA THR A 358 34.13 -12.28 14.06
C THR A 358 32.97 -11.68 14.86
N LEU A 359 33.26 -11.11 16.03
CA LEU A 359 32.25 -10.45 16.85
C LEU A 359 31.62 -9.27 16.11
N THR A 360 32.45 -8.39 15.54
CA THR A 360 31.97 -7.19 14.84
C THR A 360 31.27 -7.52 13.51
N ALA A 361 31.69 -8.58 12.81
CA ALA A 361 31.08 -9.03 11.56
C ALA A 361 29.66 -9.59 11.78
N ILE A 362 29.42 -10.31 12.89
CA ILE A 362 28.08 -10.83 13.20
C ILE A 362 27.19 -9.76 13.82
N THR A 363 27.69 -9.04 14.82
CA THR A 363 26.84 -8.18 15.66
C THR A 363 26.78 -6.73 15.21
N GLY A 364 27.74 -6.28 14.40
CA GLY A 364 27.89 -4.87 14.03
C GLY A 364 26.85 -4.36 13.02
N SER A 365 26.41 -3.11 13.18
CA SER A 365 25.31 -2.53 12.39
C SER A 365 25.69 -1.92 11.03
N LYS A 366 26.91 -1.40 10.83
CA LYS A 366 27.31 -0.70 9.58
C LYS A 366 27.97 -1.57 8.51
N LYS A 367 28.66 -2.63 8.92
CA LYS A 367 29.38 -3.56 8.03
C LYS A 367 29.22 -5.03 8.44
N GLY A 368 28.50 -5.26 9.55
CA GLY A 368 28.16 -6.59 10.01
C GLY A 368 26.72 -6.95 9.64
N LEU A 369 26.26 -8.06 10.21
CA LEU A 369 24.91 -8.59 9.98
C LEU A 369 23.86 -8.00 10.92
N GLY A 370 24.27 -7.21 11.92
CA GLY A 370 23.34 -6.55 12.84
C GLY A 370 22.62 -7.50 13.81
N PHE A 371 23.18 -8.69 14.10
CA PHE A 371 22.65 -9.57 15.15
C PHE A 371 22.82 -8.94 16.53
N ASN A 372 21.84 -8.15 16.91
CA ASN A 372 21.80 -7.44 18.17
C ASN A 372 20.34 -7.39 18.65
N PRO A 373 20.03 -7.88 19.87
CA PRO A 373 18.66 -7.87 20.39
C PRO A 373 18.12 -6.46 20.65
N LEU A 374 19.01 -5.48 20.88
CA LEU A 374 18.66 -4.07 21.08
C LEU A 374 19.54 -3.20 20.16
N PRO A 375 19.23 -3.16 18.85
CA PRO A 375 20.10 -2.53 17.85
C PRO A 375 19.99 -1.01 17.82
N THR A 376 18.87 -0.44 18.26
CA THR A 376 18.58 0.99 18.14
C THR A 376 17.51 1.43 19.14
N PHE A 377 17.55 2.70 19.53
CA PHE A 377 16.47 3.42 20.19
C PHE A 377 15.88 4.52 19.29
N ASP A 378 16.20 4.50 18.00
CA ASP A 378 15.71 5.47 17.04
C ASP A 378 14.56 4.88 16.24
N TRP A 379 13.39 5.49 16.36
CA TRP A 379 12.19 5.06 15.64
C TRP A 379 12.38 5.09 14.12
N ASN A 380 13.20 6.01 13.60
CA ASN A 380 13.50 6.08 12.17
C ASN A 380 14.26 4.84 11.67
N ILE A 381 15.10 4.24 12.53
CA ILE A 381 15.83 3.00 12.22
C ILE A 381 14.91 1.78 12.41
N ILE A 382 14.08 1.76 13.45
CA ILE A 382 13.10 0.69 13.70
C ILE A 382 12.13 0.56 12.51
N ALA A 383 11.56 1.67 12.06
CA ALA A 383 10.56 1.70 10.99
C ALA A 383 11.17 1.78 9.58
N HIS A 384 12.50 1.68 9.43
CA HIS A 384 13.18 1.92 8.15
C HIS A 384 12.73 0.96 7.04
N SER A 385 12.64 -0.33 7.35
CA SER A 385 12.29 -1.36 6.36
C SER A 385 10.78 -1.63 6.31
N ILE A 386 10.14 -1.71 7.47
CA ILE A 386 8.72 -2.01 7.62
C ILE A 386 8.20 -1.20 8.80
N ASP A 387 7.05 -0.55 8.63
CA ASP A 387 6.30 0.00 9.75
C ASP A 387 5.42 -1.11 10.35
N PRO A 388 5.81 -1.71 11.50
CA PRO A 388 5.11 -2.85 12.08
C PRO A 388 3.72 -2.52 12.60
N LEU A 389 3.38 -1.22 12.72
CA LEU A 389 2.05 -0.78 13.17
C LEU A 389 1.03 -0.74 12.03
N GLN A 390 1.47 -0.72 10.77
CA GLN A 390 0.59 -0.64 9.61
C GLN A 390 0.33 -2.00 8.94
N VAL A 391 1.28 -2.92 9.03
CA VAL A 391 1.18 -4.24 8.36
C VAL A 391 0.72 -5.32 9.35
N PRO A 392 0.06 -6.38 8.86
CA PRO A 392 -0.38 -7.48 9.73
C PRO A 392 0.79 -8.16 10.46
N PHE A 393 0.55 -8.61 11.69
CA PHE A 393 1.58 -9.23 12.52
C PHE A 393 2.27 -10.44 11.86
N HIS A 394 1.51 -11.30 11.17
CA HIS A 394 2.08 -12.48 10.51
C HIS A 394 3.07 -12.10 9.40
N VAL A 395 2.89 -10.95 8.74
CA VAL A 395 3.82 -10.42 7.73
C VAL A 395 5.11 -9.99 8.41
N THR A 396 5.03 -9.25 9.52
CA THR A 396 6.20 -8.85 10.31
C THR A 396 6.97 -10.08 10.83
N ALA A 397 6.26 -11.09 11.34
CA ALA A 397 6.87 -12.34 11.79
C ALA A 397 7.59 -13.07 10.64
N ASN A 398 6.96 -13.15 9.46
CA ASN A 398 7.56 -13.75 8.27
C ASN A 398 8.85 -13.02 7.84
N PHE A 399 8.85 -11.69 7.85
CA PHE A 399 10.03 -10.88 7.55
C PHE A 399 11.18 -11.13 8.53
N VAL A 400 10.89 -11.21 9.83
CA VAL A 400 11.89 -11.53 10.84
C VAL A 400 12.46 -12.93 10.60
N SER A 401 11.61 -13.94 10.37
CA SER A 401 12.07 -15.29 10.04
C SER A 401 12.93 -15.33 8.78
N GLY A 402 12.51 -14.65 7.71
CA GLY A 402 13.27 -14.55 6.46
C GLY A 402 14.61 -13.86 6.64
N THR A 403 14.67 -12.79 7.45
CA THR A 403 15.92 -12.10 7.79
C THR A 403 16.88 -13.01 8.55
N LEU A 404 16.40 -13.79 9.52
CA LEU A 404 17.22 -14.74 10.27
C LEU A 404 17.78 -15.85 9.38
N ILE A 405 16.95 -16.40 8.48
CA ILE A 405 17.38 -17.41 7.50
C ILE A 405 18.43 -16.82 6.55
N GLY A 406 18.15 -15.65 5.98
CA GLY A 406 19.07 -14.95 5.09
C GLY A 406 20.41 -14.67 5.75
N ALA A 407 20.41 -14.29 7.03
CA ALA A 407 21.63 -14.04 7.78
C ALA A 407 22.46 -15.32 8.01
N VAL A 408 21.82 -16.47 8.26
CA VAL A 408 22.52 -17.78 8.30
C VAL A 408 23.13 -18.13 6.94
N PHE A 409 22.43 -17.84 5.84
CA PHE A 409 22.96 -18.02 4.49
C PHE A 409 24.21 -17.17 4.23
N ILE A 410 24.19 -15.90 4.65
CA ILE A 410 25.34 -14.99 4.49
C ILE A 410 26.55 -15.51 5.28
N ILE A 411 26.34 -15.97 6.52
CA ILE A 411 27.40 -16.59 7.34
C ILE A 411 27.98 -17.82 6.61
N GLY A 412 27.11 -18.70 6.10
CA GLY A 412 27.53 -19.88 5.35
C GLY A 412 28.43 -19.52 4.16
N ILE A 413 27.99 -18.60 3.30
CA ILE A 413 28.75 -18.15 2.12
C ILE A 413 30.09 -17.52 2.52
N TYR A 414 30.07 -16.63 3.52
CA TYR A 414 31.25 -15.88 3.93
C TYR A 414 32.36 -16.78 4.48
N TRP A 415 32.04 -17.65 5.45
CA TRP A 415 33.04 -18.49 6.11
C TRP A 415 33.48 -19.70 5.28
N THR A 416 32.65 -20.19 4.36
CA THR A 416 33.08 -21.21 3.38
C THR A 416 33.89 -20.61 2.22
N ASN A 417 34.04 -19.27 2.19
CA ASN A 417 34.66 -18.53 1.09
C ASN A 417 34.03 -18.87 -0.28
N THR A 418 32.72 -19.11 -0.29
CA THR A 418 32.00 -19.39 -1.54
C THR A 418 32.06 -18.15 -2.43
N TRP A 419 32.41 -18.33 -3.71
CA TRP A 419 32.60 -17.24 -4.69
C TRP A 419 33.62 -16.17 -4.30
N ASN A 420 34.64 -16.52 -3.51
CA ASN A 420 35.73 -15.62 -3.11
C ASN A 420 35.26 -14.39 -2.31
N THR A 421 34.25 -14.55 -1.44
CA THR A 421 33.72 -13.42 -0.65
C THR A 421 34.50 -13.13 0.64
N ALA A 422 35.33 -14.05 1.12
CA ALA A 422 35.87 -13.99 2.49
C ALA A 422 36.89 -12.87 2.74
N TYR A 423 37.48 -12.30 1.68
CA TYR A 423 38.39 -11.16 1.78
C TYR A 423 37.69 -9.80 1.59
N LEU A 424 36.39 -9.81 1.27
CA LEU A 424 35.54 -8.63 1.19
C LEU A 424 34.82 -8.41 2.53
N PRO A 425 34.21 -7.24 2.77
CA PRO A 425 33.31 -7.08 3.92
C PRO A 425 32.12 -8.05 3.83
N ILE A 426 31.73 -8.66 4.97
CA ILE A 426 30.60 -9.60 5.02
C ILE A 426 29.29 -8.98 4.52
N ASN A 427 29.08 -7.71 4.85
CA ASN A 427 27.94 -6.93 4.40
C ASN A 427 28.38 -5.62 3.75
N SER A 428 28.06 -5.46 2.46
CA SER A 428 28.31 -4.24 1.70
C SER A 428 27.38 -4.16 0.50
N ASN A 429 27.00 -2.93 0.13
CA ASN A 429 26.26 -2.59 -1.08
C ASN A 429 27.18 -2.07 -2.21
N THR A 430 28.50 -2.01 -1.99
CA THR A 430 29.46 -1.51 -2.99
C THR A 430 30.04 -2.64 -3.84
N MET A 431 30.52 -2.29 -5.03
CA MET A 431 31.22 -3.21 -5.94
C MET A 431 32.72 -3.20 -5.71
N TYR A 432 33.36 -4.37 -5.81
CA TYR A 432 34.80 -4.55 -5.60
C TYR A 432 35.52 -5.11 -6.82
N ASN A 433 36.82 -4.84 -6.94
CA ASN A 433 37.70 -5.53 -7.87
C ASN A 433 38.33 -6.78 -7.23
N HIS A 434 39.10 -7.55 -8.00
CA HIS A 434 39.75 -8.77 -7.52
C HIS A 434 40.76 -8.55 -6.40
N PHE A 435 41.27 -7.32 -6.21
CA PHE A 435 42.14 -6.95 -5.08
C PHE A 435 41.35 -6.53 -3.81
N GLY A 436 40.02 -6.52 -3.85
CA GLY A 436 39.17 -6.05 -2.75
C GLY A 436 39.08 -4.53 -2.61
N GLY A 437 39.62 -3.79 -3.58
CA GLY A 437 39.45 -2.34 -3.69
C GLY A 437 38.12 -1.97 -4.35
N SER A 438 37.73 -0.69 -4.25
CA SER A 438 36.53 -0.17 -4.93
C SER A 438 36.61 -0.34 -6.45
N TYR A 439 35.51 -0.77 -7.07
CA TYR A 439 35.42 -1.00 -8.50
C TYR A 439 35.25 0.32 -9.27
N ASN A 440 36.17 0.64 -10.18
CA ASN A 440 36.07 1.84 -11.02
C ASN A 440 35.40 1.53 -12.36
N VAL A 441 34.16 1.97 -12.52
CA VAL A 441 33.33 1.71 -13.71
C VAL A 441 33.84 2.48 -14.95
N SER A 442 34.40 3.67 -14.80
CA SER A 442 34.89 4.47 -15.93
C SER A 442 36.08 3.84 -16.67
N LYS A 443 36.76 2.85 -16.06
CA LYS A 443 37.87 2.12 -16.70
C LYS A 443 37.44 1.10 -17.75
N ILE A 444 36.16 0.73 -17.77
CA ILE A 444 35.62 -0.32 -18.63
C ILE A 444 34.55 0.19 -19.59
N LEU A 445 34.25 1.49 -19.55
CA LEU A 445 33.24 2.13 -20.39
C LEU A 445 33.90 3.06 -21.41
N ASP A 446 33.35 3.09 -22.63
CA ASP A 446 33.70 4.09 -23.63
C ASP A 446 32.95 5.42 -23.41
N SER A 447 33.21 6.42 -24.26
CA SER A 447 32.53 7.73 -24.20
C SER A 447 31.02 7.68 -24.50
N LYS A 448 30.50 6.54 -24.98
CA LYS A 448 29.08 6.29 -25.20
C LYS A 448 28.44 5.55 -24.03
N GLY A 449 29.22 5.18 -23.00
CA GLY A 449 28.76 4.38 -21.87
C GLY A 449 28.64 2.89 -22.17
N TRP A 450 29.30 2.41 -23.22
CA TRP A 450 29.31 1.01 -23.62
C TRP A 450 30.49 0.27 -23.00
N LEU A 451 30.26 -0.97 -22.60
CA LEU A 451 31.28 -1.87 -22.09
C LEU A 451 32.34 -2.15 -23.16
N VAL A 452 33.59 -1.85 -22.85
CA VAL A 452 34.74 -2.23 -23.64
C VAL A 452 35.30 -3.54 -23.08
N GLU A 453 34.91 -4.66 -23.68
CA GLU A 453 35.26 -6.00 -23.20
C GLU A 453 36.76 -6.20 -22.97
N ALA A 454 37.61 -5.67 -23.86
CA ALA A 454 39.06 -5.76 -23.71
C ALA A 454 39.58 -5.04 -22.45
N GLN A 455 39.00 -3.89 -22.09
CA GLN A 455 39.36 -3.15 -20.88
C GLN A 455 38.82 -3.85 -19.63
N TYR A 456 37.63 -4.45 -19.71
CA TYR A 456 37.05 -5.24 -18.63
C TYR A 456 37.92 -6.45 -18.28
N GLN A 457 38.32 -7.24 -19.29
CA GLN A 457 39.20 -8.39 -19.11
C GLN A 457 40.60 -7.99 -18.61
N ALA A 458 41.10 -6.82 -19.00
CA ALA A 458 42.38 -6.29 -18.52
C ALA A 458 42.31 -5.72 -17.09
N TYR A 459 41.15 -5.27 -16.62
CA TYR A 459 40.98 -4.65 -15.31
C TYR A 459 40.64 -5.68 -14.23
N SER A 460 39.42 -6.21 -14.24
CA SER A 460 38.91 -7.15 -13.23
C SER A 460 37.44 -7.48 -13.50
N PRO A 461 37.01 -8.74 -13.25
CA PRO A 461 35.61 -9.03 -12.97
C PRO A 461 35.10 -8.27 -11.74
N VAL A 462 33.79 -8.07 -11.66
CA VAL A 462 33.13 -7.44 -10.50
C VAL A 462 32.98 -8.47 -9.39
N TYR A 463 33.44 -8.12 -8.18
CA TYR A 463 33.28 -8.91 -6.97
C TYR A 463 32.25 -8.25 -6.05
N LEU A 464 31.37 -9.07 -5.47
CA LEU A 464 30.28 -8.64 -4.60
C LEU A 464 30.43 -9.27 -3.22
N ALA A 465 30.02 -8.54 -2.18
CA ALA A 465 29.99 -9.06 -0.82
C ALA A 465 28.99 -10.22 -0.68
N ALA A 466 29.19 -11.07 0.33
CA ALA A 466 28.31 -12.21 0.61
C ALA A 466 26.84 -11.79 0.81
N SER A 467 26.59 -10.65 1.45
CA SER A 467 25.23 -10.09 1.59
C SER A 467 24.57 -9.75 0.25
N SER A 468 25.27 -9.04 -0.63
CA SER A 468 24.76 -8.65 -1.96
C SER A 468 24.45 -9.88 -2.82
N LEU A 469 25.33 -10.89 -2.83
CA LEU A 469 25.09 -12.14 -3.56
C LEU A 469 23.86 -12.89 -3.04
N THR A 470 23.72 -12.96 -1.71
CA THR A 470 22.56 -13.60 -1.06
C THR A 470 21.27 -12.86 -1.44
N MET A 471 21.29 -11.52 -1.43
CA MET A 471 20.17 -10.69 -1.85
C MET A 471 19.74 -10.98 -3.29
N TYR A 472 20.67 -11.02 -4.25
CA TYR A 472 20.35 -11.34 -5.64
C TYR A 472 19.77 -12.75 -5.81
N TYR A 473 20.30 -13.75 -5.09
CA TYR A 473 19.76 -15.10 -5.13
C TYR A 473 18.29 -15.16 -4.68
N PHE A 474 17.97 -14.51 -3.56
CA PHE A 474 16.60 -14.47 -3.05
C PHE A 474 15.67 -13.59 -3.89
N PHE A 475 16.16 -12.56 -4.59
CA PHE A 475 15.35 -11.84 -5.58
C PHE A 475 14.87 -12.74 -6.71
N PHE A 476 15.78 -13.53 -7.31
CA PHE A 476 15.39 -14.49 -8.36
C PHE A 476 14.43 -15.56 -7.84
N ALA A 477 14.63 -16.05 -6.61
CA ALA A 477 13.70 -16.98 -5.97
C ALA A 477 12.33 -16.34 -5.73
N ALA A 478 12.28 -15.08 -5.28
CA ALA A 478 11.05 -14.35 -5.03
C ALA A 478 10.21 -14.18 -6.31
N TYR A 479 10.83 -13.92 -7.46
CA TYR A 479 10.09 -13.75 -8.73
C TYR A 479 9.33 -15.01 -9.14
N ALA A 480 9.97 -16.18 -9.05
CA ALA A 480 9.31 -17.45 -9.32
C ALA A 480 8.25 -17.80 -8.26
N ALA A 481 8.54 -17.50 -6.99
CA ALA A 481 7.62 -17.73 -5.87
C ALA A 481 6.36 -16.87 -6.00
N THR A 482 6.47 -15.60 -6.40
CA THR A 482 5.33 -14.68 -6.57
C THR A 482 4.36 -15.18 -7.65
N ILE A 483 4.87 -15.62 -8.80
CA ILE A 483 4.02 -16.18 -9.86
C ILE A 483 3.36 -17.48 -9.39
N SER A 484 4.13 -18.37 -8.75
CA SER A 484 3.63 -19.64 -8.23
C SER A 484 2.54 -19.43 -7.18
N TYR A 485 2.74 -18.47 -6.26
CA TYR A 485 1.79 -18.11 -5.22
C TYR A 485 0.46 -17.61 -5.83
N ALA A 486 0.53 -16.69 -6.79
CA ALA A 486 -0.66 -16.19 -7.47
C ALA A 486 -1.42 -17.30 -8.22
N TYR A 487 -0.68 -18.24 -8.84
CA TYR A 487 -1.27 -19.36 -9.56
C TYR A 487 -1.93 -20.38 -8.62
N PHE A 488 -1.27 -20.80 -7.54
CA PHE A 488 -1.82 -21.85 -6.66
C PHE A 488 -2.93 -21.35 -5.74
N PHE A 489 -2.83 -20.14 -5.22
CA PHE A 489 -3.75 -19.64 -4.19
C PHE A 489 -4.84 -18.71 -4.72
N HIS A 490 -4.60 -18.03 -5.85
CA HIS A 490 -5.51 -16.99 -6.37
C HIS A 490 -5.93 -17.21 -7.83
N ALA A 491 -5.71 -18.41 -8.41
CA ALA A 491 -6.11 -18.67 -9.80
C ALA A 491 -7.61 -18.48 -10.04
N ASP A 492 -8.47 -18.83 -9.09
CA ASP A 492 -9.91 -18.69 -9.27
C ASP A 492 -10.38 -17.24 -9.17
N ASP A 493 -9.76 -16.44 -8.30
CA ASP A 493 -9.98 -14.98 -8.21
C ASP A 493 -9.53 -14.30 -9.50
N ILE A 494 -8.36 -14.67 -10.03
CA ILE A 494 -7.84 -14.17 -11.28
C ILE A 494 -8.77 -14.54 -12.46
N LYS A 495 -9.25 -15.79 -12.53
CA LYS A 495 -10.23 -16.21 -13.56
C LYS A 495 -11.51 -15.41 -13.45
N LEU A 496 -12.00 -15.14 -12.25
CA LEU A 496 -13.20 -14.32 -12.02
C LEU A 496 -12.99 -12.88 -12.50
N GLY A 497 -11.85 -12.27 -12.16
CA GLY A 497 -11.49 -10.94 -12.65
C GLY A 497 -11.42 -10.86 -14.18
N PHE A 498 -10.82 -11.85 -14.85
CA PHE A 498 -10.78 -11.91 -16.32
C PHE A 498 -12.17 -12.09 -16.93
N ARG A 499 -13.00 -12.99 -16.39
CA ARG A 499 -14.38 -13.19 -16.84
C ARG A 499 -15.20 -11.92 -16.70
N SER A 500 -15.06 -11.24 -15.56
CA SER A 500 -15.71 -9.96 -15.33
C SER A 500 -15.25 -8.95 -16.37
N LEU A 501 -13.95 -8.77 -16.57
CA LEU A 501 -13.38 -7.82 -17.53
C LEU A 501 -13.95 -8.00 -18.95
N ILE A 502 -14.06 -9.24 -19.41
CA ILE A 502 -14.62 -9.56 -20.75
C ILE A 502 -16.13 -9.25 -20.81
N ARG A 503 -16.88 -9.57 -19.75
CA ARG A 503 -18.34 -9.31 -19.67
C ARG A 503 -18.67 -7.84 -19.45
N GLY A 504 -17.76 -7.08 -18.87
CA GLY A 504 -17.91 -5.68 -18.49
C GLY A 504 -18.19 -4.72 -19.64
N TRP A 505 -18.05 -5.17 -20.88
CA TRP A 505 -18.53 -4.41 -22.05
C TRP A 505 -20.07 -4.37 -22.09
N ASN A 506 -20.75 -5.41 -21.59
CA ASN A 506 -22.20 -5.60 -21.72
C ASN A 506 -22.96 -5.75 -20.39
N SER A 507 -22.28 -5.94 -19.25
CA SER A 507 -22.89 -6.20 -17.93
C SER A 507 -22.29 -5.30 -16.84
N SER A 508 -23.06 -5.06 -15.78
CA SER A 508 -22.58 -4.32 -14.60
C SER A 508 -21.56 -5.15 -13.81
N TRP A 509 -20.47 -4.52 -13.37
CA TRP A 509 -19.44 -5.14 -12.53
C TRP A 509 -19.97 -5.47 -11.12
N SER A 510 -21.03 -4.80 -10.68
CA SER A 510 -21.67 -4.99 -9.37
C SER A 510 -22.22 -6.39 -9.15
N ASP A 511 -22.51 -7.11 -10.23
CA ASP A 511 -23.12 -8.44 -10.13
C ASP A 511 -22.09 -9.49 -9.71
N ASP A 512 -20.83 -9.31 -10.12
CA ASP A 512 -19.72 -10.21 -9.82
C ASP A 512 -19.13 -9.99 -8.41
N PHE A 513 -19.17 -8.74 -7.90
CA PHE A 513 -18.57 -8.36 -6.62
C PHE A 513 -19.63 -7.87 -5.63
N GLN A 514 -20.09 -8.78 -4.76
CA GLN A 514 -21.23 -8.56 -3.86
C GLN A 514 -20.84 -8.05 -2.46
N ASP A 515 -19.60 -7.58 -2.26
CA ASP A 515 -19.20 -7.03 -0.96
C ASP A 515 -19.98 -5.73 -0.64
N ILE A 516 -20.08 -5.40 0.65
CA ILE A 516 -20.87 -4.24 1.09
C ILE A 516 -20.38 -2.93 0.44
N HIS A 517 -19.07 -2.77 0.26
CA HIS A 517 -18.51 -1.54 -0.29
C HIS A 517 -18.75 -1.40 -1.78
N SER A 518 -18.73 -2.49 -2.54
CA SER A 518 -19.08 -2.55 -3.96
C SER A 518 -20.56 -2.32 -4.17
N ARG A 519 -21.41 -2.88 -3.31
CA ARG A 519 -22.85 -2.59 -3.31
C ARG A 519 -23.13 -1.11 -3.08
N LEU A 520 -22.48 -0.48 -2.11
CA LEU A 520 -22.61 0.98 -1.88
C LEU A 520 -22.05 1.79 -3.06
N MET A 521 -20.96 1.33 -3.66
CA MET A 521 -20.32 2.01 -4.78
C MET A 521 -21.08 1.89 -6.10
N SER A 522 -21.98 0.91 -6.23
CA SER A 522 -22.79 0.70 -7.45
C SER A 522 -23.68 1.89 -7.83
N VAL A 523 -23.99 2.78 -6.87
CA VAL A 523 -24.76 4.02 -7.10
C VAL A 523 -23.96 5.05 -7.90
N TYR A 524 -22.62 5.01 -7.80
CA TYR A 524 -21.76 5.97 -8.49
C TYR A 524 -21.42 5.52 -9.91
N ARG A 525 -21.35 6.50 -10.81
CA ARG A 525 -20.99 6.22 -12.20
C ARG A 525 -19.50 5.89 -12.32
N GLU A 526 -19.22 4.69 -12.78
CA GLU A 526 -17.85 4.19 -12.95
C GLU A 526 -17.09 4.95 -14.06
N VAL A 527 -15.76 4.83 -14.01
CA VAL A 527 -14.84 5.29 -15.06
C VAL A 527 -14.75 4.22 -16.16
N PRO A 528 -15.08 4.56 -17.43
CA PRO A 528 -14.92 3.65 -18.55
C PRO A 528 -13.46 3.26 -18.77
N GLU A 529 -13.21 2.02 -19.15
CA GLU A 529 -11.88 1.46 -19.39
C GLU A 529 -11.13 2.21 -20.51
N TRP A 530 -11.85 2.77 -21.49
CA TRP A 530 -11.24 3.54 -22.58
C TRP A 530 -10.57 4.84 -22.12
N TRP A 531 -10.97 5.41 -20.97
CA TRP A 531 -10.26 6.58 -20.39
C TRP A 531 -8.83 6.20 -20.04
N TYR A 532 -8.66 5.07 -19.35
CA TYR A 532 -7.35 4.53 -19.00
C TYR A 532 -6.54 4.13 -20.24
N ALA A 533 -7.20 3.55 -21.25
CA ALA A 533 -6.55 3.19 -22.50
C ALA A 533 -5.98 4.42 -23.25
N ILE A 534 -6.71 5.54 -23.29
CA ILE A 534 -6.21 6.79 -23.91
C ILE A 534 -4.94 7.28 -23.22
N PHE A 535 -4.92 7.33 -21.88
CA PHE A 535 -3.73 7.76 -21.15
C PHE A 535 -2.56 6.80 -21.34
N ASN A 536 -2.82 5.49 -21.46
CA ASN A 536 -1.78 4.52 -21.78
C ASN A 536 -1.18 4.76 -23.17
N VAL A 537 -2.01 5.03 -24.19
CA VAL A 537 -1.54 5.37 -25.55
C VAL A 537 -0.72 6.65 -25.55
N ILE A 538 -1.17 7.69 -24.83
CA ILE A 538 -0.40 8.94 -24.67
C ILE A 538 0.94 8.66 -23.98
N ALA A 539 0.95 7.86 -22.92
CA ALA A 539 2.16 7.49 -22.20
C ALA A 539 3.17 6.73 -23.07
N ILE A 540 2.70 5.78 -23.89
CA ILE A 540 3.51 5.07 -24.87
C ILE A 540 4.08 6.05 -25.89
N GLY A 541 3.26 6.94 -26.46
CA GLY A 541 3.69 7.94 -27.42
C GLY A 541 4.80 8.84 -26.89
N LEU A 542 4.64 9.33 -25.64
CA LEU A 542 5.66 10.14 -24.97
C LEU A 542 6.96 9.36 -24.69
N GLY A 543 6.85 8.09 -24.31
CA GLY A 543 8.01 7.21 -24.07
C GLY A 543 8.78 6.93 -25.35
N CYS A 544 8.07 6.60 -26.43
CA CYS A 544 8.64 6.43 -27.76
C CYS A 544 9.32 7.72 -28.25
N ALA A 545 8.69 8.88 -28.04
CA ALA A 545 9.27 10.17 -28.41
C ALA A 545 10.53 10.51 -27.59
N ALA A 546 10.54 10.23 -26.28
CA ALA A 546 11.71 10.45 -25.43
C ALA A 546 12.90 9.55 -25.82
N VAL A 547 12.62 8.29 -26.15
CA VAL A 547 13.65 7.31 -26.54
C VAL A 547 14.18 7.58 -27.96
N ALA A 548 13.30 7.76 -28.94
CA ALA A 548 13.68 7.92 -30.35
C ALA A 548 14.11 9.35 -30.72
N GLY A 549 13.57 10.37 -30.04
CA GLY A 549 13.82 11.77 -30.35
C GLY A 549 15.16 12.31 -29.86
N TYR A 550 15.86 11.55 -29.00
CA TYR A 550 17.12 11.95 -28.39
C TYR A 550 18.18 10.84 -28.53
N PRO A 551 19.49 11.15 -28.47
CA PRO A 551 20.55 10.17 -28.61
C PRO A 551 20.70 9.33 -27.32
N THR A 552 19.67 8.56 -27.00
CA THR A 552 19.60 7.66 -25.84
C THR A 552 20.32 6.34 -26.07
N TYR A 553 20.69 6.05 -27.32
CA TYR A 553 21.34 4.81 -27.75
C TYR A 553 20.58 3.53 -27.34
N THR A 554 19.26 3.63 -27.12
CA THR A 554 18.38 2.50 -26.85
C THR A 554 17.29 2.39 -27.91
N ASN A 555 16.62 1.24 -28.00
CA ASN A 555 15.52 1.00 -28.92
C ASN A 555 14.19 1.27 -28.19
N VAL A 556 13.23 1.85 -28.92
CA VAL A 556 11.84 2.05 -28.50
C VAL A 556 11.18 0.77 -27.98
N GLY A 557 11.66 -0.40 -28.41
CA GLY A 557 11.28 -1.71 -27.86
C GLY A 557 11.28 -1.80 -26.32
N VAL A 558 12.10 -1.00 -25.63
CA VAL A 558 12.14 -0.94 -24.16
C VAL A 558 10.80 -0.53 -23.53
N VAL A 559 10.02 0.33 -24.20
CA VAL A 559 8.70 0.78 -23.73
C VAL A 559 7.69 -0.38 -23.78
N PHE A 560 7.66 -1.10 -24.91
CA PHE A 560 6.78 -2.26 -25.10
C PHE A 560 7.18 -3.44 -24.20
N PHE A 561 8.48 -3.64 -24.00
CA PHE A 561 8.98 -4.60 -23.03
C PHE A 561 8.48 -4.27 -21.63
N GLY A 562 8.55 -3.00 -21.21
CA GLY A 562 8.08 -2.58 -19.91
C GLY A 562 6.60 -2.89 -19.67
N ILE A 563 5.76 -2.64 -20.68
CA ILE A 563 4.33 -3.00 -20.64
C ILE A 563 4.14 -4.52 -20.55
N ALA A 564 4.86 -5.29 -21.37
CA ALA A 564 4.75 -6.75 -21.35
C ALA A 564 5.13 -7.32 -19.99
N LEU A 565 6.22 -6.85 -19.40
CA LEU A 565 6.67 -7.27 -18.07
C LEU A 565 5.66 -6.85 -16.99
N ALA A 566 5.13 -5.62 -17.08
CA ALA A 566 4.13 -5.14 -16.16
C ALA A 566 2.83 -5.96 -16.23
N LEU A 567 2.36 -6.36 -17.41
CA LEU A 567 1.18 -7.23 -17.55
C LEU A 567 1.34 -8.59 -16.88
N VAL A 568 2.55 -9.13 -16.86
CA VAL A 568 2.86 -10.42 -16.21
C VAL A 568 2.90 -10.26 -14.68
N PHE A 569 3.57 -9.22 -14.18
CA PHE A 569 3.86 -9.09 -12.75
C PHE A 569 2.84 -8.26 -11.96
N VAL A 570 2.07 -7.37 -12.58
CA VAL A 570 1.15 -6.46 -11.87
C VAL A 570 0.09 -7.21 -11.06
N LEU A 571 -0.44 -8.32 -11.57
CA LEU A 571 -1.44 -9.10 -10.84
C LEU A 571 -0.82 -9.90 -9.69
N PRO A 572 0.23 -10.72 -9.90
CA PRO A 572 0.86 -11.44 -8.79
C PRO A 572 1.41 -10.52 -7.69
N THR A 573 2.16 -9.47 -8.05
CA THR A 573 2.74 -8.56 -7.06
C THR A 573 1.65 -7.70 -6.42
N GLY A 574 0.62 -7.32 -7.18
CA GLY A 574 -0.52 -6.56 -6.69
C GLY A 574 -1.36 -7.31 -5.67
N ILE A 575 -1.62 -8.60 -5.87
CA ILE A 575 -2.36 -9.42 -4.90
C ILE A 575 -1.57 -9.49 -3.58
N ILE A 576 -0.27 -9.74 -3.63
CA ILE A 576 0.59 -9.78 -2.44
C ILE A 576 0.59 -8.41 -1.74
N LYS A 577 0.75 -7.30 -2.46
CA LYS A 577 0.73 -5.95 -1.88
C LYS A 577 -0.63 -5.62 -1.27
N ALA A 578 -1.72 -6.03 -1.92
CA ALA A 578 -3.08 -5.79 -1.44
C ALA A 578 -3.44 -6.59 -0.18
N THR A 579 -2.90 -7.80 -0.01
CA THR A 579 -3.19 -8.65 1.17
C THR A 579 -2.21 -8.42 2.33
N THR A 580 -0.93 -8.23 2.03
CA THR A 580 0.14 -8.14 3.05
C THR A 580 0.56 -6.71 3.37
N GLY A 581 0.29 -5.76 2.47
CA GLY A 581 0.81 -4.39 2.55
C GLY A 581 2.28 -4.25 2.14
N ILE A 582 2.91 -5.29 1.58
CA ILE A 582 4.31 -5.29 1.15
C ILE A 582 4.40 -5.48 -0.37
N GLU A 583 5.20 -4.65 -1.02
CA GLU A 583 5.45 -4.74 -2.45
C GLU A 583 6.65 -5.64 -2.75
N VAL A 584 6.51 -6.49 -3.76
CA VAL A 584 7.62 -7.29 -4.30
C VAL A 584 8.20 -6.57 -5.53
N GLU A 585 9.40 -6.03 -5.37
CA GLU A 585 10.09 -5.31 -6.43
C GLU A 585 10.82 -6.26 -7.38
N TYR A 586 10.63 -6.10 -8.69
CA TYR A 586 11.30 -6.91 -9.72
C TYR A 586 12.26 -6.09 -10.59
N ASN A 587 12.82 -5.02 -10.04
CA ASN A 587 13.82 -4.18 -10.68
C ASN A 587 15.04 -4.98 -11.18
N VAL A 588 15.53 -5.95 -10.41
CA VAL A 588 16.68 -6.78 -10.78
C VAL A 588 16.37 -7.63 -12.02
N LEU A 589 15.15 -8.17 -12.13
CA LEU A 589 14.74 -8.92 -13.30
C LEU A 589 14.68 -8.04 -14.55
N ALA A 590 14.13 -6.83 -14.41
CA ALA A 590 14.06 -5.87 -15.52
C ALA A 590 15.47 -5.45 -16.00
N GLU A 591 16.40 -5.20 -15.08
CA GLU A 591 17.80 -4.90 -15.39
C GLU A 591 18.50 -6.08 -16.08
N PHE A 592 18.31 -7.30 -15.56
CA PHE A 592 18.90 -8.52 -16.12
C PHE A 592 18.45 -8.77 -17.56
N ILE A 593 17.14 -8.70 -17.84
CA ILE A 593 16.61 -8.90 -19.19
C ILE A 593 17.08 -7.77 -20.12
N GLY A 594 17.10 -6.52 -19.63
CA GLY A 594 17.58 -5.38 -20.39
C GLY A 594 19.05 -5.49 -20.78
N GLY A 595 19.91 -5.93 -19.86
CA GLY A 595 21.32 -6.18 -20.11
C GLY A 595 21.56 -7.33 -21.10
N ALA A 596 20.72 -8.37 -21.07
CA ALA A 596 20.77 -9.45 -22.05
C ALA A 596 20.28 -9.01 -23.44
N TRP A 597 19.30 -8.12 -23.52
CA TRP A 597 18.78 -7.58 -24.79
C TRP A 597 19.79 -6.65 -25.46
N MET A 598 20.42 -5.76 -24.69
CA MET A 598 21.43 -4.82 -25.19
C MET A 598 22.76 -4.99 -24.46
N PRO A 599 23.54 -6.04 -24.79
CA PRO A 599 24.80 -6.32 -24.12
C PRO A 599 25.75 -5.13 -24.14
N GLY A 600 26.32 -4.82 -22.99
CA GLY A 600 27.29 -3.74 -22.82
C GLY A 600 26.71 -2.33 -22.77
N ASN A 601 25.41 -2.11 -23.00
CA ASN A 601 24.81 -0.78 -22.97
C ASN A 601 24.19 -0.48 -21.58
N ALA A 602 24.98 0.13 -20.70
CA ALA A 602 24.54 0.48 -19.34
C ALA A 602 23.39 1.50 -19.32
N LEU A 603 23.32 2.39 -20.32
CA LEU A 603 22.26 3.38 -20.41
C LEU A 603 20.91 2.73 -20.79
N ALA A 604 20.92 1.79 -21.74
CA ALA A 604 19.73 1.04 -22.11
C ALA A 604 19.16 0.29 -20.89
N MET A 605 20.01 -0.35 -20.08
CA MET A 605 19.60 -1.05 -18.86
C MET A 605 18.80 -0.15 -17.90
N ASN A 606 19.18 1.13 -17.75
CA ASN A 606 18.43 2.07 -16.91
C ASN A 606 17.01 2.34 -17.44
N PHE A 607 16.83 2.40 -18.77
CA PHE A 607 15.49 2.49 -19.37
C PHE A 607 14.68 1.21 -19.18
N PHE A 608 15.31 0.03 -19.29
CA PHE A 608 14.65 -1.25 -19.03
C PHE A 608 14.17 -1.36 -17.59
N LYS A 609 14.97 -0.92 -16.61
CA LYS A 609 14.57 -0.81 -15.21
C LYS A 609 13.37 0.12 -15.04
N CYS A 610 13.47 1.31 -15.61
CA CYS A 610 12.46 2.36 -15.48
C CYS A 610 11.11 1.91 -16.05
N PHE A 611 11.06 1.49 -17.31
CA PHE A 611 9.81 1.03 -17.92
C PHE A 611 9.35 -0.34 -17.42
N GLY A 612 10.28 -1.22 -17.01
CA GLY A 612 9.97 -2.56 -16.54
C GLY A 612 9.32 -2.58 -15.16
N TYR A 613 9.94 -1.94 -14.16
CA TYR A 613 9.47 -1.98 -12.78
C TYR A 613 8.51 -0.84 -12.44
N VAL A 614 8.89 0.40 -12.77
CA VAL A 614 8.21 1.59 -12.24
C VAL A 614 6.77 1.69 -12.73
N THR A 615 6.52 1.24 -13.96
CA THR A 615 5.17 1.12 -14.53
C THR A 615 4.23 0.33 -13.61
N THR A 616 4.70 -0.79 -13.05
CA THR A 616 3.89 -1.59 -12.12
C THR A 616 3.81 -0.97 -10.74
N ALA A 617 4.92 -0.46 -10.21
CA ALA A 617 4.92 0.21 -8.91
C ALA A 617 3.87 1.34 -8.87
N HIS A 618 3.85 2.20 -9.90
CA HIS A 618 2.82 3.23 -10.05
C HIS A 618 1.42 2.65 -10.28
N ALA A 619 1.27 1.59 -11.08
CA ALA A 619 -0.02 0.94 -11.26
C ALA A 619 -0.60 0.42 -9.92
N LEU A 620 0.26 -0.12 -9.05
CA LEU A 620 -0.12 -0.61 -7.73
C LEU A 620 -0.43 0.54 -6.75
N ASP A 621 0.33 1.64 -6.79
CA ASP A 621 0.04 2.82 -5.97
C ASP A 621 -1.30 3.46 -6.38
N PHE A 622 -1.59 3.57 -7.68
CA PHE A 622 -2.88 4.05 -8.14
C PHE A 622 -4.02 3.07 -7.81
N ALA A 623 -3.79 1.77 -7.88
CA ALA A 623 -4.77 0.76 -7.43
C ALA A 623 -5.05 0.88 -5.93
N ASN A 624 -4.02 1.16 -5.12
CA ASN A 624 -4.17 1.41 -3.69
C ASN A 624 -5.07 2.64 -3.41
N ASP A 625 -4.81 3.75 -4.09
CA ASP A 625 -5.64 4.95 -4.00
C ASP A 625 -7.09 4.71 -4.48
N LEU A 626 -7.28 3.88 -5.52
CA LEU A 626 -8.62 3.49 -5.98
C LEU A 626 -9.35 2.65 -4.93
N LYS A 627 -8.65 1.74 -4.22
CA LYS A 627 -9.21 1.02 -3.08
C LYS A 627 -9.53 1.97 -1.92
N LEU A 628 -8.62 2.89 -1.60
CA LEU A 628 -8.84 3.92 -0.59
C LEU A 628 -10.12 4.72 -0.88
N ALA A 629 -10.30 5.17 -2.12
CA ALA A 629 -11.50 5.85 -2.59
C ALA A 629 -12.77 4.97 -2.52
N HIS A 630 -12.65 3.68 -2.88
CA HIS A 630 -13.73 2.69 -2.79
C HIS A 630 -14.21 2.51 -1.34
N TYR A 631 -13.28 2.47 -0.39
CA TYR A 631 -13.62 2.35 1.03
C TYR A 631 -14.29 3.61 1.60
N VAL A 632 -13.96 4.81 1.14
CA VAL A 632 -14.60 6.05 1.63
C VAL A 632 -15.76 6.54 0.74
N LYS A 633 -16.07 5.80 -0.33
CA LYS A 633 -17.18 6.04 -1.25
C LYS A 633 -17.07 7.39 -1.96
N ILE A 634 -15.85 7.69 -2.43
CA ILE A 634 -15.60 8.80 -3.34
C ILE A 634 -16.01 8.37 -4.76
N PRO A 635 -16.75 9.21 -5.51
CA PRO A 635 -17.13 8.89 -6.88
C PRO A 635 -15.90 8.56 -7.76
N PRO A 636 -15.86 7.40 -8.45
CA PRO A 636 -14.69 6.91 -9.17
C PRO A 636 -14.13 7.91 -10.21
N ARG A 637 -15.01 8.64 -10.89
CA ARG A 637 -14.62 9.67 -11.87
C ARG A 637 -13.88 10.85 -11.27
N GLN A 638 -14.22 11.21 -10.03
CA GLN A 638 -13.56 12.30 -9.33
C GLN A 638 -12.19 11.83 -8.85
N THR A 639 -12.08 10.61 -8.31
CA THR A 639 -10.80 9.99 -7.96
C THR A 639 -9.86 9.95 -9.17
N PHE A 640 -10.36 9.47 -10.32
CA PHE A 640 -9.57 9.41 -11.56
C PHE A 640 -8.96 10.76 -11.94
N TRP A 641 -9.78 11.82 -12.01
CA TRP A 641 -9.27 13.14 -12.37
C TRP A 641 -8.35 13.73 -11.30
N ALA A 642 -8.66 13.53 -10.02
CA ALA A 642 -7.83 13.99 -8.91
C ALA A 642 -6.42 13.41 -9.00
N GLN A 643 -6.32 12.11 -9.26
CA GLN A 643 -5.04 11.43 -9.44
C GLN A 643 -4.31 11.90 -10.71
N VAL A 644 -4.98 11.90 -11.87
CA VAL A 644 -4.38 12.29 -13.16
C VAL A 644 -3.84 13.72 -13.12
N ILE A 645 -4.64 14.67 -12.65
CA ILE A 645 -4.23 16.08 -12.60
C ILE A 645 -3.11 16.26 -11.57
N ALA A 646 -3.19 15.63 -10.40
CA ALA A 646 -2.12 15.65 -9.41
C ALA A 646 -0.80 15.10 -9.99
N THR A 647 -0.87 14.04 -10.80
CA THR A 647 0.32 13.44 -11.43
C THR A 647 0.95 14.38 -12.44
N ILE A 648 0.14 15.01 -13.29
CA ILE A 648 0.64 15.96 -14.29
C ILE A 648 1.31 17.14 -13.58
N VAL A 649 0.64 17.73 -12.58
CA VAL A 649 1.20 18.85 -11.80
C VAL A 649 2.49 18.44 -11.08
N SER A 650 2.50 17.28 -10.41
CA SER A 650 3.69 16.73 -9.76
C SER A 650 4.84 16.52 -10.74
N ALA A 651 4.58 15.95 -11.92
CA ALA A 651 5.60 15.75 -12.95
C ALA A 651 6.22 17.06 -13.43
N PHE A 652 5.43 18.12 -13.64
CA PHE A 652 5.95 19.45 -14.00
C PHE A 652 6.77 20.07 -12.87
N VAL A 653 6.30 20.01 -11.62
CA VAL A 653 7.03 20.56 -10.46
C VAL A 653 8.35 19.81 -10.25
N CYS A 654 8.32 18.49 -10.19
CA CYS A 654 9.54 17.68 -10.02
C CYS A 654 10.53 17.90 -11.17
N THR A 655 10.04 17.97 -12.41
CA THR A 655 10.91 18.25 -13.57
C THR A 655 11.52 19.65 -13.48
N GLY A 656 10.75 20.67 -13.10
CA GLY A 656 11.25 22.03 -12.90
C GLY A 656 12.32 22.12 -11.82
N VAL A 657 12.10 21.47 -10.66
CA VAL A 657 13.08 21.45 -9.56
C VAL A 657 14.33 20.67 -9.96
N MET A 658 14.18 19.54 -10.65
CA MET A 658 15.32 18.78 -11.17
C MET A 658 16.15 19.59 -12.18
N ASN A 659 15.48 20.31 -13.08
CA ASN A 659 16.17 21.18 -14.03
C ASN A 659 16.93 22.29 -13.29
N PHE A 660 16.30 22.92 -12.29
CA PHE A 660 16.95 23.89 -11.41
C PHE A 660 18.18 23.31 -10.69
N GLN A 661 18.08 22.10 -10.13
CA GLN A 661 19.21 21.41 -9.48
C GLN A 661 20.39 21.24 -10.46
N ILE A 662 20.10 20.81 -11.68
CA ILE A 662 21.09 20.59 -12.75
C ILE A 662 21.73 21.89 -13.23
N THR A 663 20.98 22.99 -13.33
CA THR A 663 21.49 24.24 -13.94
C THR A 663 22.08 25.22 -12.96
N SER A 664 21.62 25.21 -11.71
CA SER A 664 21.87 26.30 -10.76
C SER A 664 22.68 25.88 -9.54
N ILE A 665 22.78 24.57 -9.25
CA ILE A 665 23.60 24.07 -8.15
C ILE A 665 24.97 23.65 -8.72
N PRO A 666 26.05 24.43 -8.47
CA PRO A 666 27.39 24.01 -8.86
C PRO A 666 27.79 22.75 -8.08
N ASP A 667 28.59 21.90 -8.72
CA ASP A 667 29.17 20.70 -8.10
C ASP A 667 28.15 19.70 -7.52
N LEU A 668 26.96 19.64 -8.14
CA LEU A 668 25.89 18.72 -7.75
C LEU A 668 26.43 17.28 -7.69
N CYS A 669 26.22 16.61 -6.55
CA CYS A 669 26.68 15.25 -6.28
C CYS A 669 28.22 15.04 -6.32
N SER A 670 29.04 16.08 -6.22
CA SER A 670 30.48 15.92 -6.05
C SER A 670 30.86 15.55 -4.61
N SER A 671 31.80 14.61 -4.44
CA SER A 671 32.33 14.20 -3.13
C SER A 671 33.41 15.16 -2.58
N TYR A 672 33.80 16.18 -3.35
CA TYR A 672 35.00 17.01 -3.11
C TYR A 672 34.76 18.28 -2.25
N VAL A 673 33.53 18.56 -1.80
CA VAL A 673 33.20 19.79 -1.04
C VAL A 673 33.71 19.78 0.43
N PHE A 674 34.51 18.79 0.83
CA PHE A 674 35.08 18.68 2.18
C PHE A 674 36.15 19.72 2.58
N LYS A 675 36.27 20.87 1.88
CA LYS A 675 37.18 21.97 2.26
C LYS A 675 36.53 23.35 2.46
N ARG A 676 35.23 23.54 2.29
CA ARG A 676 34.54 24.78 2.70
C ARG A 676 33.61 24.53 3.89
N LYS A 677 33.72 25.37 4.90
CA LYS A 677 32.93 25.38 6.15
C LYS A 677 31.46 25.75 5.90
N ASP A 678 30.72 24.98 5.10
CA ASP A 678 29.27 25.14 4.95
C ASP A 678 28.58 23.75 5.00
N PRO A 679 27.74 23.47 6.02
CA PRO A 679 27.22 22.14 6.29
C PRO A 679 25.89 21.90 5.57
N LEU A 680 25.87 21.82 4.24
CA LEU A 680 24.58 21.66 3.53
C LEU A 680 24.39 20.42 2.69
N ILE A 681 25.42 19.76 2.15
CA ILE A 681 25.20 18.53 1.36
C ILE A 681 26.40 17.60 1.53
N VAL A 682 26.17 16.44 2.16
CA VAL A 682 27.16 15.38 2.40
C VAL A 682 26.70 14.14 1.64
N LEU A 683 27.59 13.47 0.91
CA LEU A 683 27.37 12.15 0.33
C LEU A 683 28.71 11.41 0.14
N SER A 684 28.75 10.15 0.60
CA SER A 684 29.87 9.20 0.52
C SER A 684 29.52 8.02 -0.37
#